data_AF-A0A235HNX0-F1
#
_entry.id   AF-A0A235HNX0-F1
#
_cell.length_a   1.000
_cell.length_b   1.000
_cell.length_c   1.000
_cell.angle_alpha   90.00
_cell.angle_beta   90.00
_cell.angle_gamma   90.00
#
_symmetry.space_group_name_H-M   'P 1'
#
loop_
_entity.id
_entity.type
_entity.pdbx_description
1 polymer ?
#
loop_
_entity_poly.entity_id
_entity_poly.type
_entity_poly.pdbx_seq_one_letter_code
_entity_poly.pdbx_strand_id
1 'polypeptide(L)'
;MSKYHEYETSLHRIILYSADVLPEQVETYLSELAKSENDETKEEVISKIQDFKPLVDSIPRGFVDFVISVLIQKPVKPKNHPHIRRRITSSLENRNFGINDILNFIPPAPIQGPFFFLLLNHEDEGLRLVHALTNAASEKWRKYKQRQEIDQPKLTPLPVTINLPSGYREFWGDTQVYCWFRGTTDGPYTVISALMALEEWMERQIEAGRDVEALFEKVLSESNSVAVLGICLSMALAYPEKCLKVLLPIVSCPDIWEMDISRLAYDSTNSWDGLKEWEWDESKKLYYEVLERRNKRPQRSREIRGLAMYYVLSSDDFLRVAFEQAVEKFTENLPFRYQQEKTDPNAVAALRDKMENYQVFGRRENYQQQQVGEHWHIWVERPEEIRKRNEELLKANVELERWLGVYLWAKETIKNGKAQERMTLEETVSAAKELQTSEDFAEMEQEDIHASVTRLKAIVGVAAAILIADFEWSRTQNHLEWSRAILLAAARMPKASMYAMSPSSVKVYAGRGLALLATHGVADTEVRQQILQLISESLRRISDAGEVVKAVFGGLANAWNVDPVLCWNALSLCLSLSVIPGQLYYGTRVGQFETSFEELETWEDNVIQNHFDYLAKDEIPEFPRIPTAKNIVFVHEKTKYGVYALPLTELCRDSNTKDKLIQLCDDLVARTIVDNLPVEDKGYSQSHKPYMWNHFIFDWAAYLAQSISVEETRQHILTPLRDNWSQIPELTADLLNGYISHQIAYVEGPTAQALETWKEICNWVLDSPEIARSTSYDYLDRDTGKVLQLIIFTQHGSSRIKDDWQHAHLFIDIFDKWVSVAGHTPYAYSHLFTMLNGIGRQFAPEPTLEWLNRCSNNAVHDLWSEQRGNGRRTAELLNRIWNGFEQQIRNDKAILQRYSNLVYQLLEAGIPLASILRQKLEGRGSSA
;
A
#
# COMPACT_ATOMS: atom_id res chain seq x y z
N MET A 1 10.79 25.09 -10.20
CA MET A 1 11.85 25.05 -9.16
C MET A 1 13.02 25.88 -9.65
N SER A 2 13.71 26.61 -8.77
CA SER A 2 14.89 27.41 -9.15
C SER A 2 16.00 26.48 -9.66
N LYS A 3 16.64 26.80 -10.78
CA LYS A 3 17.84 26.08 -11.29
C LYS A 3 18.88 25.84 -10.19
N TYR A 4 18.96 26.76 -9.22
CA TYR A 4 19.87 26.66 -8.08
C TYR A 4 19.63 25.40 -7.24
N HIS A 5 18.38 25.08 -6.92
CA HIS A 5 18.02 23.90 -6.13
C HIS A 5 18.32 22.61 -6.90
N GLU A 6 18.09 22.60 -8.21
CA GLU A 6 18.39 21.45 -9.08
C GLU A 6 19.90 21.16 -9.18
N TYR A 7 20.72 22.22 -9.24
CA TYR A 7 22.18 22.10 -9.17
C TYR A 7 22.65 21.62 -7.80
N GLU A 8 22.11 22.16 -6.72
CA GLU A 8 22.42 21.77 -5.34
C GLU A 8 22.09 20.28 -5.10
N THR A 9 20.89 19.83 -5.48
CA THR A 9 20.49 18.42 -5.39
C THR A 9 21.40 17.51 -6.25
N SER A 10 21.80 17.95 -7.45
CA SER A 10 22.70 17.19 -8.31
C SER A 10 24.10 17.07 -7.71
N LEU A 11 24.61 18.13 -7.08
CA LEU A 11 25.89 18.13 -6.38
C LEU A 11 25.87 17.19 -5.17
N HIS A 12 24.82 17.21 -4.36
CA HIS A 12 24.66 16.28 -3.25
C HIS A 12 24.71 14.83 -3.74
N ARG A 13 23.98 14.50 -4.81
CA ARG A 13 24.03 13.16 -5.41
C ARG A 13 25.43 12.79 -5.88
N ILE A 14 26.08 13.67 -6.66
CA ILE A 14 27.45 13.41 -7.17
C ILE A 14 28.41 13.12 -6.02
N ILE A 15 28.37 13.91 -4.94
CA ILE A 15 29.21 13.68 -3.77
C ILE A 15 28.94 12.30 -3.18
N LEU A 16 27.67 11.95 -2.91
CA LEU A 16 27.31 10.67 -2.31
C LEU A 16 27.69 9.46 -3.16
N TYR A 17 27.51 9.54 -4.49
CA TYR A 17 27.88 8.47 -5.43
C TYR A 17 29.39 8.38 -5.67
N SER A 18 30.17 9.37 -5.25
CA SER A 18 31.64 9.35 -5.34
C SER A 18 32.31 8.68 -4.14
N ALA A 19 31.54 8.03 -3.23
CA ALA A 19 32.07 7.44 -2.01
C ALA A 19 33.08 6.30 -2.27
N ASP A 20 32.96 5.62 -3.41
CA ASP A 20 33.87 4.58 -3.88
C ASP A 20 35.23 5.13 -4.34
N VAL A 21 35.24 6.35 -4.89
CA VAL A 21 36.45 7.03 -5.40
C VAL A 21 37.08 7.98 -4.38
N LEU A 22 36.24 8.67 -3.58
CA LEU A 22 36.62 9.75 -2.66
C LEU A 22 36.04 9.54 -1.24
N PRO A 23 36.28 8.38 -0.59
CA PRO A 23 35.63 8.04 0.68
C PRO A 23 35.89 9.07 1.79
N GLU A 24 37.12 9.56 1.92
CA GLU A 24 37.49 10.54 2.97
C GLU A 24 36.75 11.88 2.81
N GLN A 25 36.58 12.35 1.57
CA GLN A 25 35.88 13.60 1.28
C GLN A 25 34.38 13.45 1.51
N VAL A 26 33.80 12.32 1.12
CA VAL A 26 32.38 12.04 1.36
C VAL A 26 32.09 11.87 2.85
N GLU A 27 32.95 11.18 3.59
CA GLU A 27 32.83 11.03 5.04
C GLU A 27 32.95 12.39 5.76
N THR A 28 33.89 13.24 5.33
CA THR A 28 34.01 14.62 5.84
C THR A 28 32.74 15.41 5.57
N TYR A 29 32.22 15.36 4.34
CA TYR A 29 30.99 16.03 3.96
C TYR A 29 29.78 15.59 4.80
N LEU A 30 29.58 14.27 4.98
CA LEU A 30 28.49 13.75 5.82
C LEU A 30 28.66 14.14 7.29
N SER A 31 29.90 14.14 7.81
CA SER A 31 30.20 14.56 9.18
C SER A 31 29.89 16.05 9.42
N GLU A 32 30.27 16.91 8.47
CA GLU A 32 29.96 18.34 8.52
C GLU A 32 28.45 18.58 8.42
N LEU A 33 27.77 17.87 7.52
CA LEU A 33 26.33 17.98 7.34
C LEU A 33 25.57 17.52 8.60
N ALA A 34 25.98 16.42 9.23
CA ALA A 34 25.42 15.93 10.49
C ALA A 34 25.53 16.95 11.64
N LYS A 35 26.64 17.72 11.67
CA LYS A 35 26.89 18.79 12.64
C LYS A 35 26.15 20.09 12.33
N SER A 36 25.72 20.29 11.09
CA SER A 36 25.02 21.51 10.68
C SER A 36 23.70 21.70 11.45
N GLU A 37 23.24 22.94 11.61
CA GLU A 37 21.91 23.25 12.16
C GLU A 37 20.82 23.26 11.08
N ASN A 38 21.18 22.98 9.81
CA ASN A 38 20.25 22.97 8.69
C ASN A 38 19.60 21.59 8.57
N ASP A 39 18.51 21.40 9.31
CA ASP A 39 17.78 20.13 9.29
C ASP A 39 17.13 19.88 7.92
N GLU A 40 16.62 20.90 7.23
CA GLU A 40 16.04 20.75 5.88
C GLU A 40 17.03 20.14 4.87
N THR A 41 18.29 20.57 4.86
CA THR A 41 19.30 19.99 3.95
C THR A 41 19.65 18.54 4.33
N LYS A 42 19.63 18.17 5.61
CA LYS A 42 19.85 16.77 6.01
C LYS A 42 18.70 15.88 5.54
N GLU A 43 17.47 16.35 5.71
CA GLU A 43 16.26 15.65 5.26
C GLU A 43 16.25 15.51 3.73
N GLU A 44 16.66 16.56 3.02
CA GLU A 44 16.84 16.50 1.57
C GLU A 44 17.89 15.46 1.20
N VAL A 45 19.10 15.51 1.78
CA VAL A 45 20.19 14.58 1.45
C VAL A 45 19.78 13.14 1.71
N ILE A 46 19.20 12.82 2.89
CA ILE A 46 18.81 11.44 3.21
C ILE A 46 17.68 10.92 2.32
N SER A 47 16.69 11.75 1.98
CA SER A 47 15.56 11.36 1.12
C SER A 47 15.96 11.13 -0.34
N LYS A 48 17.13 11.64 -0.76
CA LYS A 48 17.66 11.48 -2.13
C LYS A 48 18.60 10.30 -2.28
N ILE A 49 18.99 9.62 -1.20
CA ILE A 49 19.78 8.38 -1.27
C ILE A 49 18.87 7.27 -1.77
N GLN A 50 18.90 7.04 -3.08
CA GLN A 50 18.14 5.97 -3.72
C GLN A 50 18.90 4.64 -3.70
N ASP A 51 20.24 4.69 -3.69
CA ASP A 51 21.11 3.53 -3.54
C ASP A 51 22.09 3.79 -2.39
N PHE A 52 21.99 2.98 -1.35
CA PHE A 52 22.89 3.04 -0.20
C PHE A 52 24.22 2.34 -0.46
N LYS A 53 24.32 1.55 -1.55
CA LYS A 53 25.45 0.65 -1.79
C LYS A 53 26.81 1.36 -1.82
N PRO A 54 27.03 2.49 -2.52
CA PRO A 54 28.35 3.13 -2.54
C PRO A 54 28.80 3.60 -1.15
N LEU A 55 27.86 4.11 -0.35
CA LEU A 55 28.10 4.61 1.00
C LEU A 55 28.34 3.47 1.99
N VAL A 56 27.54 2.41 1.89
CA VAL A 56 27.66 1.22 2.75
C VAL A 56 28.96 0.47 2.45
N ASP A 57 29.29 0.26 1.17
CA ASP A 57 30.50 -0.49 0.79
C ASP A 57 31.80 0.28 1.13
N SER A 58 31.78 1.61 1.06
CA SER A 58 33.00 2.44 1.15
C SER A 58 33.19 3.15 2.48
N ILE A 59 32.10 3.63 3.11
CA ILE A 59 32.12 4.43 4.35
C ILE A 59 31.00 4.03 5.33
N PRO A 60 30.84 2.73 5.67
CA PRO A 60 29.69 2.22 6.42
C PRO A 60 29.49 2.93 7.76
N ARG A 61 30.57 3.19 8.49
CA ARG A 61 30.53 3.85 9.80
C ARG A 61 30.10 5.31 9.69
N GLY A 62 30.74 6.08 8.81
CA GLY A 62 30.40 7.49 8.58
C GLY A 62 28.97 7.67 8.05
N PHE A 63 28.52 6.74 7.19
CA PHE A 63 27.14 6.68 6.73
C PHE A 63 26.15 6.41 7.87
N VAL A 64 26.40 5.40 8.72
CA VAL A 64 25.51 5.11 9.85
C VAL A 64 25.48 6.26 10.86
N ASP A 65 26.61 6.92 11.13
CA ASP A 65 26.65 8.11 12.00
C ASP A 65 25.78 9.24 11.45
N PHE A 66 25.83 9.47 10.14
CA PHE A 66 24.95 10.43 9.47
C PHE A 66 23.49 10.03 9.60
N VAL A 67 23.12 8.80 9.25
CA VAL A 67 21.73 8.31 9.32
C VAL A 67 21.15 8.44 10.73
N ILE A 68 21.90 8.04 11.76
CA ILE A 68 21.49 8.18 13.17
C ILE A 68 21.23 9.66 13.51
N SER A 69 22.09 10.57 13.04
CA SER A 69 21.97 12.00 13.33
C SER A 69 20.74 12.66 12.71
N VAL A 70 20.22 12.10 11.62
CA VAL A 70 19.05 12.62 10.88
C VAL A 70 17.76 11.97 11.37
N LEU A 71 17.76 10.65 11.53
CA LEU A 71 16.55 9.90 11.85
C LEU A 71 16.16 9.98 13.34
N ILE A 72 17.07 10.33 14.25
CA ILE A 72 16.74 10.48 15.68
C ILE A 72 16.58 11.96 16.04
N GLN A 73 15.40 12.33 16.55
CA GLN A 73 15.11 13.71 16.95
C GLN A 73 15.99 14.16 18.11
N LYS A 74 16.70 15.28 17.90
CA LYS A 74 17.43 15.95 18.98
C LYS A 74 16.45 16.53 20.02
N PRO A 75 16.82 16.59 21.31
CA PRO A 75 16.01 17.25 22.32
C PRO A 75 15.86 18.73 21.99
N VAL A 76 14.63 19.22 21.82
CA VAL A 76 14.36 20.65 21.65
C VAL A 76 14.74 21.36 22.95
N LYS A 77 15.75 22.24 22.92
CA LYS A 77 15.99 23.18 24.03
C LYS A 77 14.76 24.10 24.08
N PRO A 78 14.08 24.26 25.23
CA PRO A 78 12.95 25.19 25.33
C PRO A 78 13.46 26.60 25.03
N LYS A 79 13.22 27.10 23.82
CA LYS A 79 13.43 28.52 23.50
C LYS A 79 12.38 29.30 24.28
N ASN A 80 12.83 30.35 24.98
CA ASN A 80 12.02 31.30 25.75
C ASN A 80 11.02 32.04 24.85
N HIS A 81 9.97 31.36 24.39
CA HIS A 81 8.78 31.98 23.83
C HIS A 81 7.69 32.00 24.89
N PRO A 82 7.08 33.17 25.19
CA PRO A 82 5.98 33.27 26.14
C PRO A 82 4.87 32.30 25.71
N HIS A 83 4.36 31.54 26.67
CA HIS A 83 3.37 30.49 26.51
C HIS A 83 2.11 30.98 25.77
N ILE A 84 2.09 30.84 24.45
CA ILE A 84 0.85 30.67 23.71
C ILE A 84 0.46 29.21 23.95
N ARG A 85 -0.63 28.98 24.68
CA ARG A 85 -1.30 27.66 24.73
C ARG A 85 -1.79 27.34 23.31
N ARG A 86 -0.90 26.86 22.44
CA ARG A 86 -1.32 26.14 21.24
C ARG A 86 -2.08 24.92 21.74
N ARG A 87 -3.35 24.78 21.34
CA ARG A 87 -3.93 23.46 21.09
C ARG A 87 -3.01 22.81 20.06
N ILE A 88 -1.94 22.14 20.49
CA ILE A 88 -1.11 21.34 19.60
C ILE A 88 -1.94 20.10 19.33
N THR A 89 -2.53 20.07 18.15
CA THR A 89 -2.99 18.86 17.47
C THR A 89 -1.80 17.88 17.37
N SER A 90 -1.60 17.05 18.39
CA SER A 90 -0.44 16.15 18.50
C SER A 90 -0.81 14.69 18.24
N SER A 91 -1.52 14.42 17.14
CA SER A 91 -1.69 13.04 16.67
C SER A 91 -0.48 12.53 15.87
N LEU A 92 0.21 13.38 15.09
CA LEU A 92 1.38 12.94 14.29
C LEU A 92 2.71 12.96 15.05
N GLU A 93 3.04 14.01 15.81
CA GLU A 93 4.31 14.08 16.57
C GLU A 93 4.43 13.00 17.65
N ASN A 94 3.31 12.52 18.21
CA ASN A 94 3.30 11.50 19.25
C ASN A 94 3.42 10.06 18.72
N ARG A 95 3.09 9.80 17.44
CA ARG A 95 3.12 8.43 16.87
C ARG A 95 4.53 7.93 16.51
N ASN A 96 5.45 8.85 16.24
CA ASN A 96 6.78 8.49 15.74
C ASN A 96 7.84 8.34 16.85
N PHE A 97 7.48 8.43 18.13
CA PHE A 97 8.37 8.20 19.28
C PHE A 97 9.79 8.79 19.14
N GLY A 98 9.90 10.04 18.68
CA GLY A 98 11.18 10.73 18.52
C GLY A 98 12.04 10.26 17.34
N ILE A 99 11.44 9.55 16.39
CA ILE A 99 12.04 9.19 15.10
C ILE A 99 11.51 10.15 14.03
N ASN A 100 12.41 10.69 13.22
CA ASN A 100 12.06 11.45 12.04
C ASN A 100 11.77 10.49 10.90
N ASP A 101 10.49 10.15 10.70
CA ASP A 101 10.05 9.22 9.65
C ASP A 101 9.98 9.87 8.26
N ILE A 102 11.01 10.66 7.91
CA ILE A 102 11.12 11.46 6.67
C ILE A 102 11.12 10.55 5.43
N LEU A 103 11.65 9.34 5.58
CA LEU A 103 11.76 8.37 4.49
C LEU A 103 10.44 7.66 4.18
N ASN A 104 9.43 7.80 5.06
CA ASN A 104 8.05 7.36 4.87
C ASN A 104 7.95 5.93 4.28
N PHE A 105 8.58 4.96 4.95
CA PHE A 105 8.64 3.54 4.54
C PHE A 105 7.28 2.84 4.66
N ILE A 106 6.32 3.23 3.82
CA ILE A 106 4.98 2.66 3.75
C ILE A 106 4.81 1.87 2.43
N PRO A 107 4.51 0.56 2.49
CA PRO A 107 4.42 -0.26 3.69
C PRO A 107 5.81 -0.51 4.31
N PRO A 108 5.91 -0.72 5.63
CA PRO A 108 7.16 -1.13 6.25
C PRO A 108 7.51 -2.55 5.78
N ALA A 109 8.77 -2.78 5.44
CA ALA A 109 9.23 -4.06 4.89
C ALA A 109 10.70 -4.32 5.23
N PRO A 110 11.16 -5.59 5.29
CA PRO A 110 12.55 -5.90 5.63
C PRO A 110 13.56 -5.36 4.60
N ILE A 111 13.14 -5.14 3.36
CA ILE A 111 13.99 -4.58 2.28
C ILE A 111 13.89 -3.06 2.15
N GLN A 112 13.20 -2.38 3.08
CA GLN A 112 13.17 -0.91 3.14
C GLN A 112 14.39 -0.36 3.87
N GLY A 113 14.88 0.78 3.39
CA GLY A 113 16.04 1.47 3.97
C GLY A 113 17.36 0.68 3.87
N PRO A 114 18.42 1.16 4.54
CA PRO A 114 19.75 0.57 4.46
C PRO A 114 19.95 -0.65 5.36
N PHE A 115 18.98 -0.99 6.23
CA PHE A 115 19.17 -1.89 7.36
C PHE A 115 19.60 -3.30 6.94
N PHE A 116 18.84 -3.91 6.03
CA PHE A 116 19.11 -5.28 5.62
C PHE A 116 20.41 -5.41 4.83
N PHE A 117 20.70 -4.43 3.98
CA PHE A 117 21.95 -4.38 3.22
C PHE A 117 23.15 -4.17 4.14
N LEU A 118 23.06 -3.30 5.15
CA LEU A 118 24.08 -3.14 6.19
C LEU A 118 24.28 -4.43 6.99
N LEU A 119 23.20 -5.08 7.45
CA LEU A 119 23.31 -6.32 8.21
C LEU A 119 23.99 -7.46 7.41
N LEU A 120 23.78 -7.51 6.09
CA LEU A 120 24.42 -8.50 5.22
C LEU A 120 25.91 -8.22 4.93
N ASN A 121 26.31 -6.95 4.78
CA ASN A 121 27.67 -6.60 4.32
C ASN A 121 28.58 -6.04 5.43
N HIS A 122 28.00 -5.34 6.40
CA HIS A 122 28.67 -4.67 7.53
C HIS A 122 27.88 -4.89 8.82
N GLU A 123 27.83 -6.15 9.27
CA GLU A 123 27.00 -6.63 10.38
C GLU A 123 27.03 -5.72 11.62
N ASP A 124 28.21 -5.32 12.08
CA ASP A 124 28.36 -4.51 13.30
C ASP A 124 27.70 -3.14 13.15
N GLU A 125 27.86 -2.49 11.99
CA GLU A 125 27.25 -1.19 11.70
C GLU A 125 25.74 -1.32 11.45
N GLY A 126 25.29 -2.42 10.85
CA GLY A 126 23.88 -2.74 10.70
C GLY A 126 23.17 -2.92 12.05
N LEU A 127 23.76 -3.71 12.95
CA LEU A 127 23.23 -3.89 14.31
C LEU A 127 23.25 -2.58 15.09
N ARG A 128 24.34 -1.81 15.00
CA ARG A 128 24.44 -0.50 15.66
C ARG A 128 23.33 0.45 15.22
N LEU A 129 23.03 0.50 13.91
CA LEU A 129 21.94 1.34 13.40
C LEU A 129 20.57 0.88 13.91
N VAL A 130 20.29 -0.43 13.83
CA VAL A 130 19.02 -0.99 14.32
C VAL A 130 18.84 -0.70 15.81
N HIS A 131 19.86 -0.95 16.64
CA HIS A 131 19.83 -0.68 18.07
C HIS A 131 19.68 0.81 18.39
N ALA A 132 20.39 1.69 17.68
CA ALA A 132 20.28 3.13 17.92
C ALA A 132 18.85 3.63 17.72
N LEU A 133 18.19 3.20 16.64
CA LEU A 133 16.82 3.59 16.32
C LEU A 133 15.80 2.99 17.30
N THR A 134 15.89 1.68 17.56
CA THR A 134 14.94 0.98 18.44
C THR A 134 15.07 1.46 19.88
N ASN A 135 16.30 1.64 20.38
CA ASN A 135 16.54 2.10 21.75
C ASN A 135 16.07 3.56 21.94
N ALA A 136 16.29 4.43 20.94
CA ALA A 136 15.80 5.80 20.99
C ALA A 136 14.27 5.87 21.00
N ALA A 137 13.62 5.06 20.16
CA ALA A 137 12.16 4.96 20.11
C ALA A 137 11.58 4.41 21.43
N SER A 138 12.15 3.35 21.99
CA SER A 138 11.74 2.78 23.29
C SER A 138 11.89 3.79 24.44
N GLU A 139 12.97 4.57 24.47
CA GLU A 139 13.19 5.60 25.49
C GLU A 139 12.17 6.76 25.37
N LYS A 140 11.79 7.12 24.14
CA LYS A 140 10.75 8.13 23.88
C LYS A 140 9.36 7.63 24.21
N TRP A 141 9.05 6.36 23.89
CA TRP A 141 7.83 5.68 24.34
C TRP A 141 7.73 5.70 25.88
N ARG A 142 8.83 5.40 26.57
CA ARG A 142 8.89 5.45 28.04
C ARG A 142 8.56 6.85 28.57
N LYS A 143 9.18 7.88 28.00
CA LYS A 143 8.90 9.29 28.35
C LYS A 143 7.46 9.69 28.05
N TYR A 144 6.91 9.21 26.93
CA TYR A 144 5.53 9.47 26.53
C TYR A 144 4.54 8.93 27.58
N LYS A 145 4.69 7.66 28.00
CA LYS A 145 3.84 7.06 29.05
C LYS A 145 3.93 7.76 30.41
N GLN A 146 5.04 8.46 30.67
CA GLN A 146 5.28 9.22 31.90
C GLN A 146 4.72 10.66 31.87
N ARG A 147 4.18 11.13 30.73
CA ARG A 147 3.57 12.47 30.63
C ARG A 147 2.23 12.49 31.37
N GLN A 148 1.93 13.64 31.97
CA GLN A 148 0.62 13.90 32.58
C GLN A 148 -0.26 14.56 31.53
N GLU A 149 -1.25 13.83 31.01
CA GLU A 149 -2.30 14.38 30.18
C GLU A 149 -3.51 14.76 31.04
N ILE A 150 -4.38 15.65 30.54
CA ILE A 150 -5.51 16.18 31.31
C ILE A 150 -6.50 15.07 31.68
N ASP A 151 -6.58 14.01 30.86
CA ASP A 151 -7.57 12.93 30.95
C ASP A 151 -6.94 11.53 31.18
N GLN A 152 -5.63 11.41 31.41
CA GLN A 152 -4.98 10.12 31.67
C GLN A 152 -4.05 10.15 32.90
N PRO A 153 -4.07 9.11 33.74
CA PRO A 153 -3.17 9.01 34.87
C PRO A 153 -1.72 8.85 34.39
N LYS A 154 -0.79 9.50 35.08
CA LYS A 154 0.64 9.30 34.86
C LYS A 154 1.02 7.86 35.18
N LEU A 155 1.55 7.14 34.19
CA LEU A 155 2.02 5.77 34.35
C LEU A 155 3.55 5.72 34.49
N THR A 156 4.05 4.79 35.30
CA THR A 156 5.49 4.57 35.49
C THR A 156 5.85 3.20 34.92
N PRO A 157 6.34 3.14 33.66
CA PRO A 157 6.69 1.86 33.02
C PRO A 157 7.79 1.11 33.78
N LEU A 158 7.69 -0.21 33.82
CA LEU A 158 8.68 -1.14 34.34
C LEU A 158 9.41 -1.86 33.19
N PRO A 159 10.70 -2.19 33.34
CA PRO A 159 11.42 -2.97 32.34
C PRO A 159 11.16 -4.47 32.51
N VAL A 160 11.20 -5.19 31.39
CA VAL A 160 11.32 -6.65 31.38
C VAL A 160 12.78 -7.01 31.64
N THR A 161 13.05 -7.77 32.70
CA THR A 161 14.41 -8.15 33.08
C THR A 161 14.72 -9.58 32.67
N ILE A 162 15.72 -9.77 31.82
CA ILE A 162 16.17 -11.09 31.35
C ILE A 162 17.57 -11.38 31.88
N ASN A 163 17.77 -12.59 32.40
CA ASN A 163 19.08 -13.07 32.86
C ASN A 163 19.83 -13.76 31.72
N LEU A 164 20.55 -12.99 30.91
CA LEU A 164 21.38 -13.54 29.83
C LEU A 164 22.66 -14.17 30.38
N PRO A 165 23.38 -15.01 29.62
CA PRO A 165 24.69 -15.51 30.02
C PRO A 165 25.68 -14.40 30.40
N SER A 166 25.56 -13.21 29.78
CA SER A 166 26.34 -12.02 30.11
C SER A 166 25.92 -11.28 31.39
N GLY A 167 24.83 -11.71 32.04
CA GLY A 167 24.20 -11.07 33.19
C GLY A 167 22.83 -10.46 32.91
N TYR A 168 22.25 -9.86 33.94
CA TYR A 168 20.92 -9.23 33.87
C TYR A 168 20.89 -8.04 32.91
N ARG A 169 19.82 -7.97 32.11
CA ARG A 169 19.54 -6.88 31.16
C ARG A 169 18.08 -6.45 31.25
N GLU A 170 17.86 -5.15 31.06
CA GLU A 170 16.54 -4.52 31.07
C GLU A 170 16.09 -4.20 29.64
N PHE A 171 14.88 -4.61 29.29
CA PHE A 171 14.23 -4.34 28.03
C PHE A 171 12.94 -3.54 28.26
N TRP A 172 12.73 -2.49 27.48
CA TRP A 172 11.65 -1.52 27.64
C TRP A 172 10.63 -1.64 26.51
N GLY A 173 9.36 -1.66 26.91
CA GLY A 173 8.21 -1.63 26.02
C GLY A 173 7.03 -2.43 26.56
N ASP A 174 5.85 -2.16 26.03
CA ASP A 174 4.65 -2.95 26.22
C ASP A 174 4.39 -3.87 25.01
N THR A 175 3.23 -4.50 24.96
CA THR A 175 2.81 -5.34 23.81
C THR A 175 2.83 -4.58 22.49
N GLN A 176 2.55 -3.26 22.48
CA GLN A 176 2.61 -2.44 21.27
C GLN A 176 4.05 -2.39 20.74
N VAL A 177 5.01 -2.05 21.61
CA VAL A 177 6.45 -2.03 21.25
C VAL A 177 6.93 -3.42 20.85
N TYR A 178 6.53 -4.46 21.58
CA TYR A 178 6.86 -5.84 21.26
C TYR A 178 6.44 -6.20 19.83
N CYS A 179 5.29 -5.74 19.36
CA CYS A 179 4.79 -6.03 18.02
C CYS A 179 5.40 -5.16 16.91
N TRP A 180 6.31 -4.23 17.20
CA TRP A 180 6.93 -3.40 16.15
C TRP A 180 7.67 -4.22 15.09
N PHE A 181 8.30 -5.35 15.43
CA PHE A 181 8.93 -6.22 14.42
C PHE A 181 7.91 -6.91 13.50
N ARG A 182 6.62 -6.92 13.88
CA ARG A 182 5.50 -7.43 13.06
C ARG A 182 4.90 -6.36 12.16
N GLY A 183 4.97 -5.10 12.57
CA GLY A 183 4.26 -3.99 11.93
C GLY A 183 2.74 -4.03 12.13
N THR A 184 2.24 -4.78 13.12
CA THR A 184 0.79 -4.93 13.39
C THR A 184 0.25 -3.94 14.41
N THR A 185 1.10 -3.07 14.94
CA THR A 185 0.77 -2.04 15.92
C THR A 185 1.35 -0.69 15.49
N ASP A 186 0.84 0.40 16.07
CA ASP A 186 1.33 1.74 15.78
C ASP A 186 2.80 1.91 16.23
N GLY A 187 3.64 2.42 15.33
CA GLY A 187 5.04 2.71 15.58
C GLY A 187 5.70 3.39 14.37
N PRO A 188 6.96 3.86 14.51
CA PRO A 188 7.66 4.54 13.43
C PRO A 188 8.02 3.54 12.32
N TYR A 189 7.66 3.81 11.07
CA TYR A 189 7.85 2.85 9.98
C TYR A 189 9.33 2.55 9.69
N THR A 190 10.19 3.56 9.90
CA THR A 190 11.65 3.40 9.95
C THR A 190 12.09 2.33 10.94
N VAL A 191 11.58 2.34 12.18
CA VAL A 191 11.95 1.37 13.22
C VAL A 191 11.38 -0.02 12.91
N ILE A 192 10.12 -0.07 12.45
CA ILE A 192 9.46 -1.32 12.06
C ILE A 192 10.26 -2.00 10.92
N SER A 193 10.66 -1.26 9.89
CA SER A 193 11.45 -1.78 8.77
C SER A 193 12.83 -2.29 9.23
N ALA A 194 13.49 -1.56 10.13
CA ALA A 194 14.77 -1.96 10.72
C ALA A 194 14.66 -3.28 11.51
N LEU A 195 13.58 -3.45 12.29
CA LEU A 195 13.32 -4.68 13.05
C LEU A 195 12.93 -5.86 12.14
N MET A 196 12.16 -5.63 11.08
CA MET A 196 11.86 -6.67 10.08
C MET A 196 13.13 -7.12 9.35
N ALA A 197 14.02 -6.18 9.01
CA ALA A 197 15.32 -6.49 8.42
C ALA A 197 16.18 -7.35 9.37
N LEU A 198 16.19 -7.02 10.67
CA LEU A 198 16.90 -7.79 11.70
C LEU A 198 16.34 -9.22 11.81
N GLU A 199 15.02 -9.39 11.83
CA GLU A 199 14.37 -10.70 11.88
C GLU A 199 14.73 -11.57 10.66
N GLU A 200 14.69 -11.00 9.44
CA GLU A 200 15.06 -11.72 8.23
C GLU A 200 16.56 -12.07 8.22
N TRP A 201 17.42 -11.14 8.63
CA TRP A 201 18.86 -11.38 8.69
C TRP A 201 19.20 -12.49 9.68
N MET A 202 18.64 -12.43 10.88
CA MET A 202 18.89 -13.42 11.94
C MET A 202 18.44 -14.82 11.51
N GLU A 203 17.32 -14.93 10.80
CA GLU A 203 16.86 -16.19 10.21
C GLU A 203 17.87 -16.75 9.21
N ARG A 204 18.38 -15.91 8.29
CA ARG A 204 19.39 -16.34 7.30
C ARG A 204 20.69 -16.79 7.97
N GLN A 205 21.10 -16.16 9.07
CA GLN A 205 22.29 -16.59 9.82
C GLN A 205 22.10 -17.99 10.43
N ILE A 206 20.91 -18.29 10.97
CA ILE A 206 20.57 -19.61 11.54
C ILE A 206 20.45 -20.68 10.44
N GLU A 207 19.89 -20.33 9.27
CA GLU A 207 19.84 -21.21 8.09
C GLU A 207 21.25 -21.51 7.56
N ALA A 208 22.16 -20.53 7.60
CA ALA A 208 23.57 -20.69 7.23
C ALA A 208 24.42 -21.49 8.24
N GLY A 209 23.84 -21.93 9.37
CA GLY A 209 24.52 -22.76 10.36
C GLY A 209 25.44 -21.99 11.31
N ARG A 210 25.23 -20.68 11.48
CA ARG A 210 25.97 -19.87 12.47
C ARG A 210 25.65 -20.36 13.88
N ASP A 211 26.63 -20.21 14.79
CA ASP A 211 26.41 -20.43 16.21
C ASP A 211 25.31 -19.51 16.76
N VAL A 212 24.23 -20.14 17.20
CA VAL A 212 23.01 -19.47 17.66
C VAL A 212 23.24 -18.78 19.00
N GLU A 213 24.08 -19.33 19.87
CA GLU A 213 24.38 -18.73 21.19
C GLU A 213 25.11 -17.40 21.02
N ALA A 214 26.19 -17.40 20.22
CA ALA A 214 26.92 -16.18 19.89
C ALA A 214 26.06 -15.15 19.13
N LEU A 215 25.15 -15.60 18.26
CA LEU A 215 24.27 -14.73 17.49
C LEU A 215 23.26 -13.99 18.39
N PHE A 216 22.55 -14.70 19.26
CA PHE A 216 21.59 -14.09 20.19
C PHE A 216 22.29 -13.14 21.16
N GLU A 217 23.44 -13.54 21.71
CA GLU A 217 24.23 -12.67 22.59
C GLU A 217 24.59 -11.37 21.88
N LYS A 218 25.07 -11.45 20.64
CA LYS A 218 25.42 -10.26 19.85
C LYS A 218 24.22 -9.34 19.61
N VAL A 219 23.07 -9.90 19.24
CA VAL A 219 21.83 -9.13 18.98
C VAL A 219 21.24 -8.53 20.27
N LEU A 220 21.33 -9.21 21.40
CA LEU A 220 20.72 -8.75 22.65
C LEU A 220 21.62 -7.79 23.45
N SER A 221 22.94 -7.89 23.29
CA SER A 221 23.91 -7.18 24.14
C SER A 221 23.77 -5.66 24.17
N GLU A 222 23.39 -5.04 23.04
CA GLU A 222 23.27 -3.59 22.86
C GLU A 222 21.81 -3.11 22.69
N SER A 223 20.84 -4.01 22.72
CA SER A 223 19.42 -3.68 22.63
C SER A 223 18.81 -3.45 24.01
N ASN A 224 17.88 -2.51 24.11
CA ASN A 224 17.04 -2.31 25.29
C ASN A 224 15.55 -2.41 24.97
N SER A 225 15.17 -2.94 23.80
CA SER A 225 13.77 -2.98 23.35
C SER A 225 13.19 -4.39 23.41
N VAL A 226 11.97 -4.53 23.95
CA VAL A 226 11.25 -5.81 23.98
C VAL A 226 10.94 -6.36 22.58
N ALA A 227 10.95 -5.52 21.54
CA ALA A 227 10.78 -5.96 20.16
C ALA A 227 11.88 -6.94 19.71
N VAL A 228 13.11 -6.75 20.19
CA VAL A 228 14.25 -7.63 19.87
C VAL A 228 14.11 -8.99 20.57
N LEU A 229 13.54 -9.01 21.78
CA LEU A 229 13.17 -10.27 22.45
C LEU A 229 12.11 -11.04 21.64
N GLY A 230 11.16 -10.32 21.03
CA GLY A 230 10.18 -10.89 20.12
C GLY A 230 10.80 -11.53 18.88
N ILE A 231 11.83 -10.92 18.29
CA ILE A 231 12.59 -11.49 17.18
C ILE A 231 13.31 -12.79 17.61
N CYS A 232 13.99 -12.77 18.77
CA CYS A 232 14.64 -13.97 19.32
C CYS A 232 13.65 -15.13 19.55
N LEU A 233 12.47 -14.83 20.11
CA LEU A 233 11.40 -15.82 20.28
C LEU A 233 10.89 -16.34 18.92
N SER A 234 10.72 -15.44 17.94
CA SER A 234 10.31 -15.79 16.59
C SER A 234 11.27 -16.78 15.91
N MET A 235 12.59 -16.60 16.11
CA MET A 235 13.60 -17.54 15.60
C MET A 235 13.47 -18.92 16.25
N ALA A 236 13.19 -18.99 17.55
CA ALA A 236 12.99 -20.27 18.22
C ALA A 236 11.66 -20.95 17.85
N LEU A 237 10.61 -20.19 17.55
CA LEU A 237 9.36 -20.73 16.99
C LEU A 237 9.56 -21.34 15.60
N ALA A 238 10.51 -20.80 14.82
CA ALA A 238 10.89 -21.31 13.51
C ALA A 238 11.82 -22.53 13.59
N TYR A 239 12.84 -22.48 14.47
CA TYR A 239 13.90 -23.48 14.62
C TYR A 239 14.07 -23.94 16.09
N PRO A 240 13.05 -24.58 16.68
CA PRO A 240 13.12 -24.99 18.08
C PRO A 240 14.35 -25.86 18.33
N GLU A 241 14.65 -26.81 17.46
CA GLU A 241 15.80 -27.73 17.58
C GLU A 241 17.18 -27.04 17.68
N LYS A 242 17.30 -25.79 17.20
CA LYS A 242 18.55 -25.02 17.24
C LYS A 242 18.59 -23.99 18.37
N CYS A 243 17.43 -23.50 18.82
CA CYS A 243 17.35 -22.29 19.65
C CYS A 243 16.97 -22.53 21.12
N LEU A 244 16.51 -23.74 21.52
CA LEU A 244 15.98 -23.97 22.87
C LEU A 244 16.93 -23.55 24.00
N LYS A 245 18.22 -23.88 23.89
CA LYS A 245 19.18 -23.56 24.95
C LYS A 245 19.36 -22.06 25.15
N VAL A 246 19.56 -21.31 24.07
CA VAL A 246 19.79 -19.86 24.16
C VAL A 246 18.52 -19.07 24.50
N LEU A 247 17.35 -19.60 24.13
CA LEU A 247 16.06 -18.95 24.41
C LEU A 247 15.60 -19.17 25.86
N LEU A 248 16.17 -20.13 26.59
CA LEU A 248 15.72 -20.50 27.94
C LEU A 248 15.49 -19.28 28.87
N PRO A 249 16.37 -18.27 28.95
CA PRO A 249 16.12 -17.08 29.78
C PRO A 249 14.91 -16.24 29.34
N ILE A 250 14.59 -16.22 28.05
CA ILE A 250 13.49 -15.44 27.47
C ILE A 250 12.16 -16.17 27.68
N VAL A 251 12.11 -17.48 27.41
CA VAL A 251 10.88 -18.27 27.61
C VAL A 251 10.55 -18.47 29.09
N SER A 252 11.54 -18.35 29.98
CA SER A 252 11.36 -18.34 31.44
C SER A 252 10.81 -17.02 32.00
N CYS A 253 10.56 -16.01 31.15
CA CYS A 253 10.04 -14.71 31.57
C CYS A 253 8.53 -14.58 31.28
N PRO A 254 7.67 -14.41 32.30
CA PRO A 254 6.21 -14.34 32.12
C PRO A 254 5.74 -13.11 31.32
N ASP A 255 6.48 -11.99 31.34
CA ASP A 255 6.17 -10.81 30.53
C ASP A 255 6.14 -11.13 29.03
N ILE A 256 7.05 -11.99 28.58
CA ILE A 256 7.15 -12.40 27.17
C ILE A 256 5.98 -13.30 26.77
N TRP A 257 5.44 -14.10 27.70
CA TRP A 257 4.25 -14.91 27.44
C TRP A 257 3.04 -14.05 27.15
N GLU A 258 2.78 -13.05 28.00
CA GLU A 258 1.69 -12.10 27.79
C GLU A 258 1.82 -11.36 26.46
N MET A 259 3.04 -10.92 26.10
CA MET A 259 3.29 -10.19 24.87
C MET A 259 3.11 -11.05 23.62
N ASP A 260 3.68 -12.26 23.58
CA ASP A 260 3.62 -13.12 22.38
C ASP A 260 2.23 -13.72 22.14
N ILE A 261 1.52 -14.10 23.21
CA ILE A 261 0.13 -14.59 23.10
C ILE A 261 -0.76 -13.47 22.55
N SER A 262 -0.58 -12.24 23.03
CA SER A 262 -1.29 -11.07 22.50
C SER A 262 -0.91 -10.76 21.05
N ARG A 263 0.37 -10.94 20.69
CA ARG A 263 0.87 -10.74 19.32
C ARG A 263 0.13 -11.62 18.32
N LEU A 264 -0.19 -12.88 18.66
CA LEU A 264 -0.94 -13.75 17.76
C LEU A 264 -2.34 -13.19 17.42
N ALA A 265 -2.99 -12.50 18.36
CA ALA A 265 -4.28 -11.85 18.12
C ALA A 265 -4.17 -10.59 17.23
N TYR A 266 -3.07 -9.82 17.37
CA TYR A 266 -2.80 -8.69 16.47
C TYR A 266 -2.47 -9.16 15.05
N ASP A 267 -1.71 -10.26 14.91
CA ASP A 267 -1.37 -10.83 13.61
C ASP A 267 -2.61 -11.34 12.84
N SER A 268 -3.67 -11.81 13.52
CA SER A 268 -4.89 -12.30 12.88
C SER A 268 -5.89 -11.20 12.50
N THR A 269 -5.79 -10.03 13.14
CA THR A 269 -6.72 -8.91 12.93
C THR A 269 -6.17 -7.83 12.00
N ASN A 270 -4.85 -7.73 11.86
CA ASN A 270 -4.18 -6.64 11.17
C ASN A 270 -3.32 -7.14 10.01
N SER A 271 -3.95 -7.42 8.86
CA SER A 271 -3.22 -7.71 7.62
C SER A 271 -3.14 -6.46 6.75
N TRP A 272 -1.91 -5.97 6.54
CA TRP A 272 -1.58 -5.01 5.48
C TRP A 272 -1.99 -5.52 4.08
N ASP A 273 -2.36 -6.80 3.96
CA ASP A 273 -2.97 -7.41 2.78
C ASP A 273 -4.22 -6.66 2.31
N GLY A 274 -5.00 -6.07 3.22
CA GLY A 274 -6.16 -5.25 2.86
C GLY A 274 -5.79 -3.95 2.12
N LEU A 275 -4.58 -3.42 2.33
CA LEU A 275 -4.08 -2.21 1.66
C LEU A 275 -3.45 -2.51 0.29
N LYS A 276 -3.12 -3.77 -0.01
CA LYS A 276 -2.60 -4.21 -1.33
C LYS A 276 -3.61 -3.91 -2.45
N GLU A 277 -4.91 -4.00 -2.17
CA GLU A 277 -5.98 -3.66 -3.11
C GLU A 277 -6.06 -2.15 -3.40
N TRP A 278 -5.42 -1.33 -2.57
CA TRP A 278 -5.42 0.13 -2.61
C TRP A 278 -4.07 0.73 -3.00
N GLU A 279 -3.04 -0.10 -3.22
CA GLU A 279 -1.71 0.36 -3.60
C GLU A 279 -1.55 0.29 -5.12
N TRP A 280 -1.52 1.47 -5.74
CA TRP A 280 -1.40 1.66 -7.19
C TRP A 280 0.06 1.91 -7.60
N ASP A 281 0.97 2.02 -6.64
CA ASP A 281 2.40 2.16 -6.87
C ASP A 281 3.07 0.79 -7.08
N GLU A 282 3.28 0.41 -8.35
CA GLU A 282 3.99 -0.83 -8.70
C GLU A 282 5.39 -0.91 -8.10
N SER A 283 6.05 0.21 -7.77
CA SER A 283 7.37 0.18 -7.12
C SER A 283 7.33 -0.46 -5.73
N LYS A 284 6.14 -0.48 -5.10
CA LYS A 284 5.92 -1.10 -3.79
C LYS A 284 5.46 -2.54 -3.85
N LYS A 285 5.14 -3.06 -5.04
CA LYS A 285 4.69 -4.45 -5.24
C LYS A 285 5.68 -5.45 -4.64
N LEU A 286 6.98 -5.22 -4.83
CA LEU A 286 8.03 -6.04 -4.25
C LEU A 286 7.96 -6.07 -2.70
N TYR A 287 7.67 -4.95 -2.05
CA TYR A 287 7.52 -4.89 -0.59
C TYR A 287 6.38 -5.79 -0.12
N TYR A 288 5.21 -5.71 -0.76
CA TYR A 288 4.06 -6.57 -0.44
C TYR A 288 4.32 -8.05 -0.71
N GLU A 289 5.00 -8.39 -1.82
CA GLU A 289 5.36 -9.79 -2.11
C GLU A 289 6.32 -10.37 -1.07
N VAL A 290 7.28 -9.56 -0.60
CA VAL A 290 8.17 -9.95 0.49
C VAL A 290 7.38 -10.14 1.78
N LEU A 291 6.51 -9.19 2.16
CA LEU A 291 5.66 -9.30 3.35
C LEU A 291 4.76 -10.55 3.32
N GLU A 292 4.11 -10.83 2.19
CA GLU A 292 3.24 -12.01 2.02
C GLU A 292 4.05 -13.30 2.20
N ARG A 293 5.26 -13.36 1.64
CA ARG A 293 6.17 -14.50 1.82
C ARG A 293 6.61 -14.65 3.27
N ARG A 294 6.94 -13.54 3.95
CA ARG A 294 7.30 -13.51 5.37
C ARG A 294 6.14 -14.00 6.23
N ASN A 295 4.90 -13.62 5.92
CA ASN A 295 3.70 -14.01 6.65
C ASN A 295 3.33 -15.50 6.51
N LYS A 296 3.89 -16.21 5.53
CA LYS A 296 3.74 -17.66 5.35
C LYS A 296 4.76 -18.49 6.14
N ARG A 297 5.74 -17.86 6.83
CA ARG A 297 6.77 -18.60 7.59
C ARG A 297 6.18 -19.29 8.84
N PRO A 298 6.70 -20.45 9.29
CA PRO A 298 6.08 -21.25 10.36
C PRO A 298 5.87 -20.50 11.68
N GLN A 299 6.79 -19.61 12.06
CA GLN A 299 6.70 -18.78 13.25
C GLN A 299 5.50 -17.82 13.26
N ARG A 300 4.83 -17.62 12.12
CA ARG A 300 3.71 -16.66 11.98
C ARG A 300 2.41 -17.19 12.56
N SER A 301 2.21 -18.50 12.54
CA SER A 301 1.02 -19.16 13.09
C SER A 301 1.29 -19.87 14.43
N ARG A 302 2.47 -19.68 15.02
CA ARG A 302 2.89 -20.29 16.28
C ARG A 302 3.00 -19.23 17.37
N GLU A 303 3.01 -19.67 18.62
CA GLU A 303 3.24 -18.82 19.79
C GLU A 303 3.97 -19.61 20.89
N ILE A 304 4.42 -18.89 21.92
CA ILE A 304 5.32 -19.34 22.98
C ILE A 304 4.89 -20.62 23.71
N ARG A 305 3.58 -20.88 23.92
CA ARG A 305 3.14 -22.12 24.59
C ARG A 305 3.48 -23.35 23.78
N GLY A 306 3.54 -23.23 22.45
CA GLY A 306 4.04 -24.28 21.55
C GLY A 306 5.51 -24.65 21.79
N LEU A 307 6.32 -23.77 22.41
CA LEU A 307 7.71 -24.10 22.77
C LEU A 307 7.81 -24.87 24.08
N ALA A 308 6.85 -24.71 25.00
CA ALA A 308 6.89 -25.34 26.32
C ALA A 308 7.02 -26.87 26.23
N MET A 309 6.34 -27.50 25.27
CA MET A 309 6.43 -28.95 25.05
C MET A 309 7.84 -29.43 24.74
N TYR A 310 8.64 -28.63 24.01
CA TYR A 310 10.00 -28.97 23.65
C TYR A 310 10.94 -28.94 24.87
N TYR A 311 10.67 -28.07 25.85
CA TYR A 311 11.43 -28.04 27.10
C TYR A 311 11.02 -29.17 28.05
N VAL A 312 9.71 -29.32 28.30
CA VAL A 312 9.20 -30.28 29.29
C VAL A 312 9.41 -31.73 28.86
N LEU A 313 9.37 -32.01 27.56
CA LEU A 313 9.61 -33.35 27.01
C LEU A 313 11.06 -33.55 26.54
N SER A 314 11.95 -32.58 26.78
CA SER A 314 13.36 -32.70 26.44
C SER A 314 14.02 -33.85 27.22
N SER A 315 14.90 -34.58 26.52
CA SER A 315 15.83 -35.53 27.15
C SER A 315 16.98 -34.84 27.88
N ASP A 316 17.19 -33.54 27.63
CA ASP A 316 18.19 -32.74 28.34
C ASP A 316 17.60 -32.21 29.66
N ASP A 317 18.04 -32.81 30.76
CA ASP A 317 17.64 -32.46 32.12
C ASP A 317 17.98 -31.00 32.48
N PHE A 318 19.05 -30.43 31.91
CA PHE A 318 19.42 -29.04 32.16
C PHE A 318 18.36 -28.09 31.63
N LEU A 319 17.88 -28.32 30.40
CA LEU A 319 16.81 -27.51 29.79
C LEU A 319 15.47 -27.76 30.47
N ARG A 320 15.14 -29.03 30.70
CA ARG A 320 13.85 -29.43 31.28
C ARG A 320 13.67 -28.86 32.68
N VAL A 321 14.59 -29.16 33.60
CA VAL A 321 14.46 -28.78 35.01
C VAL A 321 14.50 -27.26 35.17
N ALA A 322 15.36 -26.56 34.43
CA ALA A 322 15.45 -25.11 34.50
C ALA A 322 14.15 -24.43 34.02
N PHE A 323 13.54 -24.94 32.94
CA PHE A 323 12.26 -24.43 32.46
C PHE A 323 11.11 -24.71 33.44
N GLU A 324 10.99 -25.95 33.93
CA GLU A 324 9.95 -26.35 34.89
C GLU A 324 10.02 -25.48 36.17
N GLN A 325 11.21 -25.29 36.73
CA GLN A 325 11.42 -24.44 37.92
C GLN A 325 11.13 -22.96 37.68
N ALA A 326 11.42 -22.45 36.48
CA ALA A 326 11.12 -21.06 36.15
C ALA A 326 9.60 -20.83 36.04
N VAL A 327 8.91 -21.72 35.33
CA VAL A 327 7.45 -21.65 35.14
C VAL A 327 6.72 -21.81 36.48
N GLU A 328 7.17 -22.71 37.36
CA GLU A 328 6.63 -22.88 38.72
C GLU A 328 6.63 -21.57 39.53
N LYS A 329 7.52 -20.61 39.23
CA LYS A 329 7.60 -19.32 39.92
C LYS A 329 6.83 -18.18 39.25
N PHE A 330 6.06 -18.43 38.19
CA PHE A 330 5.33 -17.36 37.49
C PHE A 330 4.35 -16.60 38.39
N THR A 331 3.65 -17.28 39.32
CA THR A 331 2.75 -16.62 40.27
C THR A 331 3.46 -15.81 41.35
N GLU A 332 4.77 -16.03 41.54
CA GLU A 332 5.65 -15.22 42.39
C GLU A 332 6.23 -14.03 41.62
N ASN A 333 6.48 -14.21 40.32
CA ASN A 333 7.08 -13.24 39.41
C ASN A 333 6.03 -12.63 38.46
N LEU A 334 5.04 -11.93 39.01
CA LEU A 334 3.94 -11.37 38.20
C LEU A 334 4.45 -10.29 37.20
N PRO A 335 4.01 -10.33 35.92
CA PRO A 335 4.52 -9.45 34.86
C PRO A 335 3.82 -8.08 34.87
N PHE A 336 4.20 -7.23 35.83
CA PHE A 336 3.68 -5.86 35.93
C PHE A 336 4.31 -4.95 34.86
N ARG A 337 3.47 -4.27 34.09
CA ARG A 337 3.89 -3.29 33.08
C ARG A 337 4.16 -1.93 33.70
N TYR A 338 3.42 -1.59 34.75
CA TYR A 338 3.53 -0.29 35.42
C TYR A 338 3.64 -0.43 36.94
N GLN A 339 4.34 0.50 37.58
CA GLN A 339 4.52 0.50 39.03
C GLN A 339 3.17 0.59 39.80
N GLN A 340 2.18 1.25 39.20
CA GLN A 340 0.84 1.45 39.73
C GLN A 340 0.04 0.14 39.86
N GLU A 341 0.26 -0.82 38.95
CA GLU A 341 -0.43 -2.11 38.94
C GLU A 341 -0.09 -2.96 40.18
N LYS A 342 1.11 -2.78 40.74
CA LYS A 342 1.55 -3.51 41.96
C LYS A 342 0.68 -3.19 43.18
N THR A 343 0.04 -2.02 43.18
CA THR A 343 -0.81 -1.56 44.29
C THR A 343 -2.30 -1.76 44.03
N ASP A 344 -2.68 -2.19 42.82
CA ASP A 344 -4.07 -2.47 42.47
C ASP A 344 -4.39 -3.96 42.72
N PRO A 345 -5.25 -4.28 43.71
CA PRO A 345 -5.61 -5.67 44.02
C PRO A 345 -6.22 -6.42 42.84
N ASN A 346 -6.97 -5.72 41.97
CA ASN A 346 -7.62 -6.34 40.81
C ASN A 346 -6.59 -6.72 39.74
N ALA A 347 -5.64 -5.82 39.45
CA ALA A 347 -4.53 -6.10 38.53
C ALA A 347 -3.66 -7.27 39.04
N VAL A 348 -3.35 -7.30 40.34
CA VAL A 348 -2.58 -8.40 40.97
C VAL A 348 -3.32 -9.73 40.85
N ALA A 349 -4.62 -9.76 41.14
CA ALA A 349 -5.43 -10.97 41.04
C ALA A 349 -5.52 -11.48 39.58
N ALA A 350 -5.80 -10.59 38.63
CA ALA A 350 -5.90 -10.93 37.21
C ALA A 350 -4.56 -11.47 36.64
N LEU A 351 -3.42 -10.87 37.03
CA LEU A 351 -2.11 -11.37 36.64
C LEU A 351 -1.82 -12.74 37.26
N ARG A 352 -2.17 -12.95 38.54
CA ARG A 352 -2.00 -14.25 39.20
C ARG A 352 -2.80 -15.35 38.51
N ASP A 353 -4.07 -15.09 38.19
CA ASP A 353 -4.93 -16.02 37.45
C ASP A 353 -4.35 -16.38 36.07
N LYS A 354 -3.79 -15.40 35.35
CA LYS A 354 -3.09 -15.64 34.07
C LYS A 354 -1.83 -16.47 34.26
N MET A 355 -1.03 -16.20 35.29
CA MET A 355 0.20 -16.95 35.56
C MET A 355 -0.07 -18.40 35.93
N GLU A 356 -1.12 -18.68 36.71
CA GLU A 356 -1.57 -20.05 36.99
C GLU A 356 -1.96 -20.79 35.71
N ASN A 357 -2.58 -20.10 34.75
CA ASN A 357 -2.91 -20.67 33.45
C ASN A 357 -1.67 -21.05 32.63
N TYR A 358 -0.59 -20.26 32.72
CA TYR A 358 0.66 -20.56 32.03
C TYR A 358 1.48 -21.64 32.74
N GLN A 359 1.35 -21.76 34.07
CA GLN A 359 2.03 -22.80 34.86
C GLN A 359 1.70 -24.22 34.41
N VAL A 360 0.50 -24.43 33.87
CA VAL A 360 0.07 -25.74 33.35
C VAL A 360 1.05 -26.27 32.29
N PHE A 361 1.61 -25.39 31.46
CA PHE A 361 2.53 -25.77 30.38
C PHE A 361 3.91 -26.18 30.88
N GLY A 362 4.28 -25.83 32.11
CA GLY A 362 5.56 -26.20 32.73
C GLY A 362 5.55 -27.52 33.50
N ARG A 363 4.44 -28.28 33.50
CA ARG A 363 4.36 -29.54 34.24
C ARG A 363 4.20 -30.73 33.31
N ARG A 364 5.12 -31.68 33.41
CA ARG A 364 5.12 -32.90 32.58
C ARG A 364 3.87 -33.76 32.72
N GLU A 365 3.29 -33.82 33.92
CA GLU A 365 2.06 -34.57 34.23
C GLU A 365 0.84 -34.09 33.43
N ASN A 366 0.84 -32.85 32.96
CA ASN A 366 -0.26 -32.30 32.18
C ASN A 366 -0.20 -32.71 30.70
N TYR A 367 0.91 -33.24 30.21
CA TYR A 367 1.05 -33.62 28.81
C TYR A 367 0.45 -35.00 28.54
N GLN A 368 -0.52 -35.06 27.63
CA GLN A 368 -1.15 -36.28 27.16
C GLN A 368 -0.73 -36.57 25.72
N GLN A 369 -0.74 -37.84 25.34
CA GLN A 369 -0.39 -38.27 23.99
C GLN A 369 -1.37 -39.33 23.46
N GLN A 370 -1.71 -39.21 22.19
CA GLN A 370 -2.53 -40.19 21.48
C GLN A 370 -1.99 -40.42 20.08
N GLN A 371 -1.93 -41.69 19.67
CA GLN A 371 -1.58 -42.05 18.31
C GLN A 371 -2.82 -41.89 17.41
N VAL A 372 -2.67 -41.10 16.35
CA VAL A 372 -3.70 -40.88 15.32
C VAL A 372 -3.07 -41.19 13.96
N GLY A 373 -3.33 -42.40 13.45
CA GLY A 373 -2.66 -42.91 12.24
C GLY A 373 -1.15 -43.09 12.47
N GLU A 374 -0.34 -42.50 11.59
CA GLU A 374 1.13 -42.52 11.69
C GLU A 374 1.71 -41.40 12.59
N HIS A 375 0.88 -40.51 13.13
CA HIS A 375 1.32 -39.34 13.88
C HIS A 375 0.95 -39.44 15.36
N TRP A 376 1.80 -38.89 16.24
CA TRP A 376 1.48 -38.69 17.65
C TRP A 376 0.94 -37.27 17.85
N HIS A 377 -0.27 -37.18 18.41
CA HIS A 377 -0.84 -35.92 18.86
C HIS A 377 -0.50 -35.75 20.35
N ILE A 378 0.15 -34.64 20.70
CA ILE A 378 0.52 -34.29 22.07
C ILE A 378 -0.22 -32.99 22.43
N TRP A 379 -0.89 -32.97 23.57
CA TRP A 379 -1.57 -31.78 24.07
C TRP A 379 -1.44 -31.66 25.58
N VAL A 380 -1.75 -30.46 26.09
CA VAL A 380 -1.73 -30.17 27.53
C VAL A 380 -3.15 -30.27 28.07
N GLU A 381 -3.40 -31.25 28.93
CA GLU A 381 -4.64 -31.37 29.69
C GLU A 381 -4.56 -30.46 30.92
N ARG A 382 -5.51 -29.53 31.03
CA ARG A 382 -5.56 -28.60 32.17
C ARG A 382 -6.16 -29.29 33.39
N PRO A 383 -5.62 -29.05 34.61
CA PRO A 383 -6.27 -29.48 35.85
C PRO A 383 -7.74 -29.06 35.91
N GLU A 384 -8.60 -29.91 36.49
CA GLU A 384 -10.06 -29.73 36.46
C GLU A 384 -10.51 -28.37 37.04
N GLU A 385 -9.84 -27.92 38.10
CA GLU A 385 -10.09 -26.62 38.76
C GLU A 385 -9.85 -25.44 37.81
N ILE A 386 -8.70 -25.44 37.13
CA ILE A 386 -8.34 -24.41 36.14
C ILE A 386 -9.26 -24.51 34.91
N ARG A 387 -9.64 -25.72 34.50
CA ARG A 387 -10.55 -25.94 33.37
C ARG A 387 -11.93 -25.34 33.66
N LYS A 388 -12.55 -25.63 34.82
CA LYS A 388 -13.85 -25.06 35.22
C LYS A 388 -13.81 -23.54 35.34
N ARG A 389 -12.78 -22.97 35.99
CA ARG A 389 -12.61 -21.51 36.09
C ARG A 389 -12.53 -20.85 34.71
N ASN A 390 -11.76 -21.45 33.81
CA ASN A 390 -11.61 -20.92 32.46
C ASN A 390 -12.85 -21.12 31.59
N GLU A 391 -13.64 -22.18 31.77
CA GLU A 391 -14.89 -22.39 31.02
C GLU A 391 -15.87 -21.21 31.20
N GLU A 392 -15.92 -20.62 32.40
CA GLU A 392 -16.75 -19.43 32.66
C GLU A 392 -16.22 -18.18 31.95
N LEU A 393 -14.89 -17.97 31.92
CA LEU A 393 -14.25 -16.88 31.17
C LEU A 393 -14.30 -17.09 29.65
N LEU A 394 -14.20 -18.34 29.21
CA LEU A 394 -14.27 -18.74 27.80
C LEU A 394 -15.66 -18.54 27.24
N LYS A 395 -16.75 -18.68 28.02
CA LYS A 395 -18.11 -18.38 27.53
C LYS A 395 -18.22 -16.95 26.97
N ALA A 396 -17.62 -15.96 27.63
CA ALA A 396 -17.59 -14.58 27.14
C ALA A 396 -16.69 -14.42 25.88
N ASN A 397 -15.56 -15.13 25.80
CA ASN A 397 -14.68 -15.10 24.62
C ASN A 397 -15.23 -15.90 23.43
N VAL A 398 -16.00 -16.96 23.67
CA VAL A 398 -16.67 -17.76 22.64
C VAL A 398 -17.73 -16.92 21.95
N GLU A 399 -18.43 -16.05 22.67
CA GLU A 399 -19.32 -15.07 22.03
C GLU A 399 -18.53 -14.14 21.10
N LEU A 400 -17.43 -13.55 21.57
CA LEU A 400 -16.58 -12.69 20.73
C LEU A 400 -15.99 -13.42 19.50
N GLU A 401 -15.50 -14.65 19.67
CA GLU A 401 -14.98 -15.51 18.59
C GLU A 401 -16.08 -15.86 17.58
N ARG A 402 -17.31 -16.13 18.06
CA ARG A 402 -18.48 -16.36 17.22
C ARG A 402 -18.80 -15.11 16.39
N TRP A 403 -18.73 -13.92 16.99
CA TRP A 403 -18.97 -12.65 16.29
C TRP A 403 -17.90 -12.40 15.23
N LEU A 404 -16.62 -12.61 15.57
CA LEU A 404 -15.52 -12.47 14.61
C LEU A 404 -15.65 -13.48 13.46
N GLY A 405 -16.03 -14.73 13.75
CA GLY A 405 -16.27 -15.75 12.74
C GLY A 405 -17.34 -15.34 11.73
N VAL A 406 -18.48 -14.84 12.22
CA VAL A 406 -19.59 -14.33 11.39
C VAL A 406 -19.17 -13.08 10.61
N TYR A 407 -18.45 -12.16 11.23
CA TYR A 407 -17.92 -10.96 10.57
C TYR A 407 -16.96 -11.32 9.43
N LEU A 408 -16.00 -12.21 9.67
CA LEU A 408 -15.03 -12.64 8.65
C LEU A 408 -15.72 -13.38 7.51
N TRP A 409 -16.70 -14.23 7.82
CA TRP A 409 -17.51 -14.90 6.81
C TRP A 409 -18.26 -13.88 5.93
N ALA A 410 -18.87 -12.86 6.53
CA ALA A 410 -19.60 -11.84 5.78
C ALA A 410 -18.67 -11.01 4.90
N LYS A 411 -17.51 -10.59 5.44
CA LYS A 411 -16.48 -9.84 4.71
C LYS A 411 -16.00 -10.60 3.47
N GLU A 412 -15.65 -11.89 3.63
CA GLU A 412 -15.19 -12.73 2.52
C GLU A 412 -16.32 -13.03 1.51
N THR A 413 -17.55 -13.20 1.98
CA THR A 413 -18.71 -13.42 1.10
C THR A 413 -19.01 -12.19 0.23
N ILE A 414 -18.99 -10.99 0.81
CA ILE A 414 -19.18 -9.72 0.08
C ILE A 414 -18.06 -9.50 -0.95
N LYS A 415 -16.82 -9.84 -0.58
CA LYS A 415 -15.65 -9.71 -1.45
C LYS A 415 -15.71 -10.66 -2.65
N ASN A 416 -16.01 -11.94 -2.40
CA ASN A 416 -15.97 -12.97 -3.43
C ASN A 416 -17.29 -13.14 -4.20
N GLY A 417 -18.38 -12.51 -3.72
CA GLY A 417 -19.71 -12.63 -4.29
C GLY A 417 -20.35 -14.02 -4.11
N LYS A 418 -19.75 -14.89 -3.29
CA LYS A 418 -20.18 -16.27 -3.07
C LYS A 418 -20.05 -16.64 -1.59
N ALA A 419 -21.00 -17.44 -1.11
CA ALA A 419 -20.99 -17.96 0.26
C ALA A 419 -19.73 -18.77 0.52
N GLN A 420 -19.13 -18.58 1.69
CA GLN A 420 -17.94 -19.32 2.11
C GLN A 420 -18.31 -20.70 2.68
N GLU A 421 -17.53 -21.74 2.36
CA GLU A 421 -17.80 -23.13 2.78
C GLU A 421 -17.79 -23.34 4.30
N ARG A 422 -17.15 -22.45 5.05
CA ARG A 422 -16.96 -22.57 6.51
C ARG A 422 -18.27 -22.50 7.31
N MET A 423 -19.29 -21.81 6.80
CA MET A 423 -20.63 -21.72 7.42
C MET A 423 -21.69 -21.56 6.33
N THR A 424 -22.85 -22.18 6.52
CA THR A 424 -23.98 -22.02 5.59
C THR A 424 -24.65 -20.65 5.70
N LEU A 425 -25.42 -20.26 4.67
CA LEU A 425 -26.21 -19.03 4.69
C LEU A 425 -27.20 -19.02 5.87
N GLU A 426 -27.85 -20.14 6.17
CA GLU A 426 -28.84 -20.19 7.26
C GLU A 426 -28.17 -20.09 8.65
N GLU A 427 -27.07 -20.80 8.88
CA GLU A 427 -26.33 -20.74 10.15
C GLU A 427 -25.83 -19.33 10.47
N THR A 428 -25.40 -18.59 9.45
CA THR A 428 -24.90 -17.21 9.62
C THR A 428 -26.03 -16.22 9.85
N VAL A 429 -27.20 -16.41 9.21
CA VAL A 429 -28.40 -15.61 9.50
C VAL A 429 -28.91 -15.88 10.91
N SER A 430 -29.00 -17.14 11.34
CA SER A 430 -29.38 -17.48 12.72
C SER A 430 -28.42 -16.85 13.72
N ALA A 431 -27.10 -16.98 13.47
CA ALA A 431 -26.09 -16.35 14.32
C ALA A 431 -26.28 -14.83 14.36
N ALA A 432 -26.42 -14.14 13.22
CA ALA A 432 -26.62 -12.70 13.19
C ALA A 432 -27.89 -12.24 13.94
N LYS A 433 -28.99 -12.99 13.84
CA LYS A 433 -30.24 -12.71 14.58
C LYS A 433 -30.06 -12.87 16.09
N GLU A 434 -29.31 -13.88 16.53
CA GLU A 434 -28.98 -14.06 17.95
C GLU A 434 -28.11 -12.94 18.52
N LEU A 435 -27.34 -12.23 17.67
CA LEU A 435 -26.51 -11.10 18.08
C LEU A 435 -27.28 -9.78 18.22
N GLN A 436 -28.53 -9.74 17.76
CA GLN A 436 -29.33 -8.51 17.77
C GLN A 436 -29.82 -8.17 19.17
N THR A 437 -29.76 -6.89 19.50
CA THR A 437 -30.30 -6.32 20.75
C THR A 437 -31.25 -5.17 20.44
N SER A 438 -32.18 -4.88 21.36
CA SER A 438 -33.18 -3.82 21.18
C SER A 438 -32.60 -2.41 21.10
N GLU A 439 -31.34 -2.23 21.51
CA GLU A 439 -30.61 -0.96 21.52
C GLU A 439 -29.66 -0.80 20.32
N ASP A 440 -29.63 -1.77 19.39
CA ASP A 440 -28.78 -1.69 18.19
C ASP A 440 -29.10 -0.42 17.38
N PHE A 441 -28.05 0.21 16.84
CA PHE A 441 -28.13 1.40 15.98
C PHE A 441 -28.60 2.71 16.66
N ALA A 442 -28.75 2.73 17.99
CA ALA A 442 -28.98 3.95 18.79
C ALA A 442 -27.71 4.81 18.98
N GLU A 443 -27.85 6.02 19.55
CA GLU A 443 -26.69 6.85 19.93
C GLU A 443 -25.82 6.10 20.95
N MET A 444 -24.53 5.92 20.61
CA MET A 444 -23.55 5.22 21.45
C MET A 444 -22.68 6.23 22.20
N GLU A 445 -22.47 6.01 23.50
CA GLU A 445 -21.47 6.75 24.29
C GLU A 445 -20.04 6.40 23.84
N GLN A 446 -19.10 7.34 23.98
CA GLN A 446 -17.72 7.19 23.47
C GLN A 446 -16.91 6.06 24.13
N GLU A 447 -17.37 5.46 25.23
CA GLU A 447 -16.63 4.46 25.99
C GLU A 447 -16.92 3.00 25.55
N ASP A 448 -17.98 2.74 24.77
CA ASP A 448 -18.44 1.37 24.39
C ASP A 448 -18.01 0.90 22.98
N ILE A 449 -17.08 1.61 22.34
CA ILE A 449 -16.98 1.64 20.88
C ILE A 449 -16.46 0.33 20.25
N HIS A 450 -15.52 -0.40 20.85
CA HIS A 450 -14.75 -1.40 20.07
C HIS A 450 -15.43 -2.77 19.89
N ALA A 451 -16.08 -3.29 20.93
CA ALA A 451 -16.78 -4.59 20.89
C ALA A 451 -18.14 -4.47 20.19
N SER A 452 -18.91 -3.42 20.53
CA SER A 452 -20.23 -3.14 19.97
C SER A 452 -20.19 -2.87 18.46
N VAL A 453 -19.15 -2.17 17.96
CA VAL A 453 -19.01 -1.91 16.51
C VAL A 453 -18.70 -3.18 15.70
N THR A 454 -17.89 -4.09 16.23
CA THR A 454 -17.57 -5.35 15.53
C THR A 454 -18.80 -6.25 15.42
N ARG A 455 -19.62 -6.29 16.48
CA ARG A 455 -20.92 -6.97 16.47
C ARG A 455 -21.86 -6.38 15.40
N LEU A 456 -22.02 -5.05 15.37
CA LEU A 456 -22.86 -4.39 14.36
C LEU A 456 -22.36 -4.62 12.93
N LYS A 457 -21.05 -4.61 12.71
CA LYS A 457 -20.45 -4.96 11.41
C LYS A 457 -20.78 -6.40 10.99
N ALA A 458 -20.79 -7.35 11.93
CA ALA A 458 -21.18 -8.73 11.65
C ALA A 458 -22.66 -8.81 11.22
N ILE A 459 -23.57 -8.19 11.99
CA ILE A 459 -25.02 -8.22 11.75
C ILE A 459 -25.35 -7.61 10.37
N VAL A 460 -24.86 -6.40 10.11
CA VAL A 460 -25.13 -5.68 8.87
C VAL A 460 -24.39 -6.30 7.69
N GLY A 461 -23.18 -6.82 7.94
CA GLY A 461 -22.41 -7.58 6.97
C GLY A 461 -23.17 -8.82 6.49
N VAL A 462 -23.77 -9.60 7.39
CA VAL A 462 -24.58 -10.78 7.02
C VAL A 462 -25.82 -10.34 6.23
N ALA A 463 -26.53 -9.30 6.68
CA ALA A 463 -27.71 -8.79 5.98
C ALA A 463 -27.41 -8.40 4.52
N ALA A 464 -26.23 -7.82 4.25
CA ALA A 464 -25.78 -7.52 2.89
C ALA A 464 -25.23 -8.76 2.16
N ALA A 465 -24.45 -9.60 2.84
CA ALA A 465 -23.76 -10.77 2.26
C ALA A 465 -24.73 -11.80 1.68
N ILE A 466 -25.85 -12.09 2.36
CA ILE A 466 -26.83 -13.05 1.86
C ILE A 466 -27.51 -12.58 0.58
N LEU A 467 -27.78 -11.27 0.46
CA LEU A 467 -28.36 -10.68 -0.75
C LEU A 467 -27.38 -10.78 -1.93
N ILE A 468 -26.09 -10.57 -1.66
CA ILE A 468 -25.02 -10.64 -2.68
C ILE A 468 -24.76 -12.08 -3.11
N ALA A 469 -24.72 -13.02 -2.17
CA ALA A 469 -24.39 -14.41 -2.45
C ALA A 469 -25.52 -15.17 -3.15
N ASP A 470 -26.76 -14.99 -2.67
CA ASP A 470 -27.94 -15.63 -3.26
C ASP A 470 -29.22 -14.85 -2.90
N PHE A 471 -29.59 -13.91 -3.78
CA PHE A 471 -30.79 -13.10 -3.62
C PHE A 471 -32.09 -13.94 -3.64
N GLU A 472 -32.15 -14.95 -4.51
CA GLU A 472 -33.33 -15.80 -4.69
C GLU A 472 -33.54 -16.72 -3.48
N TRP A 473 -32.46 -17.26 -2.93
CA TRP A 473 -32.50 -17.95 -1.66
C TRP A 473 -33.01 -17.04 -0.53
N SER A 474 -32.48 -15.82 -0.43
CA SER A 474 -32.90 -14.85 0.60
C SER A 474 -34.41 -14.51 0.48
N ARG A 475 -34.92 -14.45 -0.76
CA ARG A 475 -36.35 -14.28 -1.05
C ARG A 475 -37.18 -15.49 -0.63
N THR A 476 -36.78 -16.69 -1.03
CA THR A 476 -37.54 -17.92 -0.74
C THR A 476 -37.54 -18.28 0.75
N GLN A 477 -36.49 -17.94 1.49
CA GLN A 477 -36.38 -18.15 2.94
C GLN A 477 -36.95 -16.99 3.78
N ASN A 478 -37.60 -15.99 3.17
CA ASN A 478 -38.19 -14.83 3.84
C ASN A 478 -37.21 -13.96 4.66
N HIS A 479 -35.94 -13.90 4.26
CA HIS A 479 -34.94 -13.05 4.93
C HIS A 479 -34.87 -11.61 4.37
N LEU A 480 -35.59 -11.31 3.29
CA LEU A 480 -35.60 -9.97 2.67
C LEU A 480 -36.07 -8.86 3.62
N GLU A 481 -37.19 -9.07 4.34
CA GLU A 481 -37.73 -8.08 5.28
C GLU A 481 -36.74 -7.80 6.41
N TRP A 482 -36.10 -8.84 6.93
CA TRP A 482 -35.08 -8.72 7.96
C TRP A 482 -33.85 -7.96 7.44
N SER A 483 -33.32 -8.34 6.28
CA SER A 483 -32.18 -7.63 5.68
C SER A 483 -32.52 -6.16 5.41
N ARG A 484 -33.69 -5.88 4.83
CA ARG A 484 -34.18 -4.51 4.59
C ARG A 484 -34.19 -3.68 5.87
N ALA A 485 -34.79 -4.18 6.94
CA ALA A 485 -34.89 -3.47 8.21
C ALA A 485 -33.51 -3.16 8.81
N ILE A 486 -32.59 -4.14 8.80
CA ILE A 486 -31.24 -3.98 9.34
C ILE A 486 -30.41 -2.99 8.52
N LEU A 487 -30.49 -3.06 7.20
CA LEU A 487 -29.75 -2.16 6.31
C LEU A 487 -30.26 -0.71 6.43
N LEU A 488 -31.58 -0.51 6.59
CA LEU A 488 -32.16 0.82 6.85
C LEU A 488 -31.73 1.38 8.21
N ALA A 489 -31.75 0.57 9.27
CA ALA A 489 -31.30 0.99 10.59
C ALA A 489 -29.80 1.37 10.58
N ALA A 490 -28.98 0.54 9.95
CA ALA A 490 -27.55 0.79 9.75
C ALA A 490 -27.27 2.08 8.97
N ALA A 491 -28.07 2.36 7.94
CA ALA A 491 -27.94 3.57 7.13
C ALA A 491 -28.20 4.86 7.93
N ARG A 492 -29.13 4.80 8.89
CA ARG A 492 -29.59 5.92 9.72
C ARG A 492 -28.70 6.23 10.93
N MET A 493 -27.67 5.42 11.17
CA MET A 493 -26.77 5.63 12.31
C MET A 493 -26.13 7.03 12.29
N PRO A 494 -26.03 7.74 13.44
CA PRO A 494 -25.37 9.04 13.56
C PRO A 494 -23.88 9.02 13.14
N LYS A 495 -23.38 10.15 12.62
CA LYS A 495 -22.07 10.28 11.94
C LYS A 495 -20.84 10.21 12.87
N ALA A 496 -21.01 10.24 14.19
CA ALA A 496 -19.95 10.49 15.20
C ALA A 496 -18.89 9.38 15.39
N SER A 497 -18.60 8.58 14.37
CA SER A 497 -17.63 7.50 14.47
C SER A 497 -16.58 7.63 13.37
N MET A 498 -15.30 7.61 13.77
CA MET A 498 -14.10 7.66 12.92
C MET A 498 -14.02 6.49 11.89
N TYR A 499 -15.08 5.71 11.72
CA TYR A 499 -15.12 4.40 11.06
C TYR A 499 -15.69 4.42 9.64
N ALA A 500 -16.13 5.57 9.10
CA ALA A 500 -16.58 5.68 7.70
C ALA A 500 -15.46 5.51 6.66
N MET A 501 -14.18 5.50 7.10
CA MET A 501 -13.02 5.32 6.23
C MET A 501 -12.68 3.83 5.95
N SER A 502 -13.41 2.89 6.54
CA SER A 502 -13.19 1.46 6.31
C SER A 502 -14.17 0.89 5.27
N PRO A 503 -13.70 0.10 4.28
CA PRO A 503 -14.56 -0.66 3.36
C PRO A 503 -15.48 -1.67 4.07
N SER A 504 -15.20 -1.97 5.35
CA SER A 504 -16.00 -2.84 6.21
C SER A 504 -16.89 -2.08 7.22
N SER A 505 -17.15 -0.79 6.98
CA SER A 505 -17.99 0.00 7.87
C SER A 505 -19.47 -0.36 7.73
N VAL A 506 -20.23 -0.10 8.79
CA VAL A 506 -21.67 -0.40 8.85
C VAL A 506 -22.44 0.32 7.72
N LYS A 507 -22.17 1.61 7.48
CA LYS A 507 -22.82 2.38 6.41
C LYS A 507 -22.40 1.92 5.01
N VAL A 508 -21.18 1.40 4.83
CA VAL A 508 -20.73 0.83 3.55
C VAL A 508 -21.52 -0.44 3.21
N TYR A 509 -21.67 -1.36 4.17
CA TYR A 509 -22.51 -2.55 3.97
C TYR A 509 -23.98 -2.20 3.76
N ALA A 510 -24.51 -1.22 4.50
CA ALA A 510 -25.85 -0.70 4.30
C ALA A 510 -26.06 -0.17 2.87
N GLY A 511 -25.15 0.71 2.40
CA GLY A 511 -25.22 1.28 1.05
C GLY A 511 -25.22 0.21 -0.04
N ARG A 512 -24.35 -0.81 0.06
CA ARG A 512 -24.28 -1.91 -0.91
C ARG A 512 -25.54 -2.79 -0.89
N GLY A 513 -26.04 -3.14 0.30
CA GLY A 513 -27.22 -3.98 0.45
C GLY A 513 -28.51 -3.29 -0.03
N LEU A 514 -28.73 -2.02 0.35
CA LEU A 514 -29.89 -1.25 -0.11
C LEU A 514 -29.89 -1.06 -1.63
N ALA A 515 -28.74 -0.75 -2.21
CA ALA A 515 -28.58 -0.64 -3.66
C ALA A 515 -28.90 -1.97 -4.39
N LEU A 516 -28.58 -3.10 -3.79
CA LEU A 516 -28.90 -4.42 -4.36
C LEU A 516 -30.41 -4.71 -4.34
N LEU A 517 -31.15 -4.24 -3.32
CA LEU A 517 -32.61 -4.29 -3.32
C LEU A 517 -33.20 -3.51 -4.51
N ALA A 518 -32.60 -2.36 -4.88
CA ALA A 518 -33.01 -1.60 -6.05
C ALA A 518 -32.69 -2.34 -7.36
N THR A 519 -31.51 -2.95 -7.47
CA THR A 519 -31.11 -3.79 -8.60
C THR A 519 -32.10 -4.94 -8.87
N HIS A 520 -32.67 -5.54 -7.83
CA HIS A 520 -33.66 -6.61 -7.97
C HIS A 520 -35.12 -6.11 -8.06
N GLY A 521 -35.34 -4.80 -8.11
CA GLY A 521 -36.68 -4.21 -8.29
C GLY A 521 -37.60 -4.33 -7.07
N VAL A 522 -37.04 -4.52 -5.88
CA VAL A 522 -37.79 -4.64 -4.62
C VAL A 522 -37.59 -3.45 -3.68
N ALA A 523 -36.87 -2.41 -4.12
CA ALA A 523 -36.70 -1.18 -3.36
C ALA A 523 -37.99 -0.33 -3.40
N ASP A 524 -38.60 -0.13 -2.23
CA ASP A 524 -39.69 0.82 -2.05
C ASP A 524 -39.17 2.26 -1.89
N THR A 525 -40.12 3.20 -1.75
CA THR A 525 -39.84 4.63 -1.60
C THR A 525 -38.90 4.93 -0.43
N GLU A 526 -39.01 4.22 0.70
CA GLU A 526 -38.16 4.44 1.87
C GLU A 526 -36.71 4.02 1.58
N VAL A 527 -36.50 2.87 0.93
CA VAL A 527 -35.18 2.41 0.50
C VAL A 527 -34.55 3.38 -0.49
N ARG A 528 -35.30 3.81 -1.52
CA ARG A 528 -34.81 4.79 -2.52
C ARG A 528 -34.38 6.11 -1.87
N GLN A 529 -35.20 6.65 -0.96
CA GLN A 529 -34.89 7.86 -0.20
C GLN A 529 -33.64 7.68 0.67
N GLN A 530 -33.50 6.54 1.35
CA GLN A 530 -32.35 6.26 2.20
C GLN A 530 -31.05 6.13 1.41
N ILE A 531 -31.10 5.59 0.18
CA ILE A 531 -29.94 5.54 -0.72
C ILE A 531 -29.46 6.96 -1.06
N LEU A 532 -30.37 7.87 -1.45
CA LEU A 532 -30.02 9.27 -1.72
C LEU A 532 -29.50 9.97 -0.46
N GLN A 533 -30.10 9.71 0.70
CA GLN A 533 -29.64 10.25 1.99
C GLN A 533 -28.21 9.81 2.33
N LEU A 534 -27.88 8.53 2.11
CA LEU A 534 -26.53 8.01 2.34
C LEU A 534 -25.49 8.71 1.46
N ILE A 535 -25.80 8.91 0.18
CA ILE A 535 -24.94 9.65 -0.75
C ILE A 535 -24.77 11.09 -0.27
N SER A 536 -25.89 11.77 0.03
CA SER A 536 -25.88 13.18 0.38
C SER A 536 -25.08 13.45 1.67
N GLU A 537 -25.28 12.66 2.72
CA GLU A 537 -24.55 12.75 3.98
C GLU A 537 -23.05 12.50 3.82
N SER A 538 -22.68 11.60 2.90
CA SER A 538 -21.29 11.21 2.64
C SER A 538 -20.54 12.23 1.78
N LEU A 539 -21.25 13.07 1.01
CA LEU A 539 -20.68 14.07 0.12
C LEU A 539 -20.66 15.50 0.69
N ARG A 540 -21.18 15.76 1.90
CA ARG A 540 -21.07 17.08 2.55
C ARG A 540 -19.60 17.44 2.84
N ARG A 541 -19.29 18.74 2.86
CA ARG A 541 -17.93 19.36 2.89
C ARG A 541 -16.86 18.70 3.81
N ILE A 542 -17.22 18.04 4.90
CA ILE A 542 -16.29 17.53 5.93
C ILE A 542 -16.15 15.98 5.91
N SER A 543 -16.74 15.26 4.95
CA SER A 543 -16.65 13.79 4.96
C SER A 543 -15.64 13.17 3.99
N ASP A 544 -14.66 12.46 4.56
CA ASP A 544 -13.79 11.48 3.90
C ASP A 544 -14.50 10.12 3.67
N ALA A 545 -15.82 10.13 3.44
CA ALA A 545 -16.68 8.94 3.39
C ALA A 545 -16.94 8.41 1.96
N GLY A 546 -15.95 8.53 1.07
CA GLY A 546 -16.05 8.10 -0.33
C GLY A 546 -16.44 6.62 -0.51
N GLU A 547 -16.10 5.78 0.46
CA GLU A 547 -16.41 4.34 0.46
C GLU A 547 -17.91 4.04 0.45
N VAL A 548 -18.73 4.85 1.12
CA VAL A 548 -20.19 4.66 1.14
C VAL A 548 -20.75 4.90 -0.25
N VAL A 549 -20.34 6.00 -0.89
CA VAL A 549 -20.78 6.36 -2.26
C VAL A 549 -20.34 5.28 -3.23
N LYS A 550 -19.09 4.82 -3.15
CA LYS A 550 -18.61 3.71 -3.98
C LYS A 550 -19.46 2.47 -3.81
N ALA A 551 -19.73 2.06 -2.57
CA ALA A 551 -20.50 0.86 -2.28
C ALA A 551 -21.94 0.94 -2.81
N VAL A 552 -22.58 2.11 -2.72
CA VAL A 552 -23.89 2.36 -3.31
C VAL A 552 -23.85 2.20 -4.83
N PHE A 553 -22.94 2.90 -5.53
CA PHE A 553 -22.86 2.80 -7.00
C PHE A 553 -22.46 1.40 -7.48
N GLY A 554 -21.60 0.70 -6.72
CA GLY A 554 -21.26 -0.70 -7.00
C GLY A 554 -22.46 -1.64 -6.86
N GLY A 555 -23.36 -1.39 -5.90
CA GLY A 555 -24.61 -2.15 -5.77
C GLY A 555 -25.66 -1.78 -6.81
N LEU A 556 -25.64 -0.54 -7.33
CA LEU A 556 -26.55 -0.04 -8.37
C LEU A 556 -26.12 -0.40 -9.80
N ALA A 557 -24.98 -1.07 -9.99
CA ALA A 557 -24.40 -1.34 -11.32
C ALA A 557 -25.40 -1.99 -12.30
N ASN A 558 -26.33 -2.82 -11.80
CA ASN A 558 -27.35 -3.49 -12.62
C ASN A 558 -28.77 -2.89 -12.46
N ALA A 559 -28.92 -1.81 -11.68
CA ALA A 559 -30.21 -1.16 -11.43
C ALA A 559 -30.63 -0.18 -12.53
N TRP A 560 -29.73 0.21 -13.44
CA TRP A 560 -29.99 1.28 -14.42
C TRP A 560 -31.19 1.04 -15.35
N ASN A 561 -31.53 -0.21 -15.63
CA ASN A 561 -32.72 -0.58 -16.42
C ASN A 561 -33.94 -0.91 -15.55
N VAL A 562 -33.75 -1.12 -14.24
CA VAL A 562 -34.79 -1.52 -13.28
C VAL A 562 -35.36 -0.30 -12.57
N ASP A 563 -34.49 0.62 -12.15
CA ASP A 563 -34.81 1.85 -11.44
C ASP A 563 -33.98 3.03 -12.02
N PRO A 564 -34.24 3.44 -13.27
CA PRO A 564 -33.48 4.52 -13.91
C PRO A 564 -33.61 5.84 -13.16
N VAL A 565 -34.76 6.12 -12.55
CA VAL A 565 -34.99 7.34 -11.77
C VAL A 565 -34.00 7.42 -10.62
N LEU A 566 -33.88 6.37 -9.80
CA LEU A 566 -32.92 6.36 -8.69
C LEU A 566 -31.47 6.51 -9.18
N CYS A 567 -31.06 5.74 -10.19
CA CYS A 567 -29.68 5.73 -10.68
C CYS A 567 -29.24 7.09 -11.26
N TRP A 568 -30.05 7.66 -12.16
CA TRP A 568 -29.74 8.97 -12.76
C TRP A 568 -29.82 10.10 -11.74
N ASN A 569 -30.74 10.02 -10.78
CA ASN A 569 -30.86 10.99 -9.70
C ASN A 569 -29.66 10.93 -8.74
N ALA A 570 -29.21 9.73 -8.36
CA ALA A 570 -28.01 9.53 -7.56
C ALA A 570 -26.75 10.13 -8.23
N LEU A 571 -26.56 9.87 -9.53
CA LEU A 571 -25.44 10.42 -10.30
C LEU A 571 -25.54 11.95 -10.41
N SER A 572 -26.72 12.48 -10.73
CA SER A 572 -26.97 13.93 -10.78
C SER A 572 -26.68 14.62 -9.45
N LEU A 573 -27.06 14.00 -8.33
CA LEU A 573 -26.78 14.52 -6.99
C LEU A 573 -25.27 14.60 -6.73
N CYS A 574 -24.51 13.56 -7.07
CA CYS A 574 -23.06 13.57 -6.95
C CYS A 574 -22.42 14.70 -7.77
N LEU A 575 -22.84 14.86 -9.03
CA LEU A 575 -22.34 15.92 -9.91
C LEU A 575 -22.72 17.31 -9.37
N SER A 576 -23.96 17.49 -8.94
CA SER A 576 -24.47 18.77 -8.43
C SER A 576 -23.71 19.22 -7.18
N LEU A 577 -23.45 18.30 -6.24
CA LEU A 577 -22.66 18.58 -5.03
C LEU A 577 -21.14 18.74 -5.29
N SER A 578 -20.69 18.44 -6.51
CA SER A 578 -19.29 18.62 -6.93
C SER A 578 -19.02 19.98 -7.57
N VAL A 579 -20.05 20.67 -8.06
CA VAL A 579 -19.92 21.97 -8.75
C VAL A 579 -20.35 23.09 -7.79
N ILE A 580 -19.38 23.63 -7.05
CA ILE A 580 -19.63 24.58 -5.96
C ILE A 580 -19.25 26.01 -6.40
N PRO A 581 -20.14 27.00 -6.23
CA PRO A 581 -19.77 28.41 -6.39
C PRO A 581 -18.59 28.78 -5.47
N GLY A 582 -17.52 29.35 -6.02
CA GLY A 582 -16.27 29.58 -5.29
C GLY A 582 -16.43 30.45 -4.04
N GLN A 583 -17.37 31.41 -4.06
CA GLN A 583 -17.70 32.24 -2.90
C GLN A 583 -18.20 31.40 -1.72
N LEU A 584 -19.01 30.36 -1.97
CA LEU A 584 -19.51 29.44 -0.95
C LEU A 584 -18.43 28.46 -0.49
N TYR A 585 -17.59 27.99 -1.42
CA TYR A 585 -16.53 27.03 -1.11
C TYR A 585 -15.51 27.60 -0.12
N TYR A 586 -15.07 28.85 -0.28
CA TYR A 586 -14.11 29.45 0.65
C TYR A 586 -14.75 29.95 1.95
N GLY A 587 -16.08 30.04 2.00
CA GLY A 587 -16.84 30.48 3.16
C GLY A 587 -16.74 31.98 3.42
N THR A 588 -17.58 32.45 4.33
CA THR A 588 -17.69 33.86 4.68
C THR A 588 -16.88 34.11 5.94
N ARG A 589 -15.91 35.04 5.89
CA ARG A 589 -15.10 35.40 7.07
C ARG A 589 -15.98 36.02 8.15
N VAL A 590 -15.96 35.45 9.34
CA VAL A 590 -16.63 35.98 10.54
C VAL A 590 -15.53 36.37 11.53
N GLY A 591 -15.36 37.67 11.80
CA GLY A 591 -14.29 38.16 12.67
C GLY A 591 -12.87 38.01 12.08
N GLN A 592 -11.85 37.96 12.95
CA GLN A 592 -10.42 37.95 12.55
C GLN A 592 -9.87 36.55 12.19
N PHE A 593 -10.46 35.47 12.72
CA PHE A 593 -9.92 34.11 12.59
C PHE A 593 -10.97 33.03 12.28
N GLU A 594 -12.25 33.36 12.19
CA GLU A 594 -13.32 32.39 11.94
C GLU A 594 -13.87 32.52 10.51
N THR A 595 -14.34 31.42 9.96
CA THR A 595 -14.97 31.36 8.63
C THR A 595 -16.25 30.54 8.80
N SER A 596 -17.39 31.15 8.48
CA SER A 596 -18.69 30.49 8.46
C SER A 596 -18.94 29.81 7.12
N PHE A 597 -19.61 28.67 7.17
CA PHE A 597 -20.02 27.88 6.01
C PHE A 597 -21.53 27.66 5.96
N GLU A 598 -22.31 28.39 6.76
CA GLU A 598 -23.77 28.27 6.82
C GLU A 598 -24.44 28.47 5.44
N GLU A 599 -23.93 29.40 4.63
CA GLU A 599 -24.43 29.62 3.27
C GLU A 599 -24.16 28.43 2.34
N LEU A 600 -23.04 27.75 2.52
CA LEU A 600 -22.73 26.52 1.78
C LEU A 600 -23.61 25.36 2.26
N GLU A 601 -23.80 25.20 3.57
CA GLU A 601 -24.68 24.16 4.12
C GLU A 601 -26.12 24.34 3.62
N THR A 602 -26.62 25.59 3.62
CA THR A 602 -27.94 25.93 3.07
C THR A 602 -28.03 25.63 1.57
N TRP A 603 -26.97 25.91 0.81
CA TRP A 603 -26.91 25.57 -0.61
C TRP A 603 -26.91 24.05 -0.84
N GLU A 604 -26.11 23.30 -0.07
CA GLU A 604 -26.09 21.83 -0.11
C GLU A 604 -27.48 21.26 0.22
N ASP A 605 -28.14 21.75 1.27
CA ASP A 605 -29.49 21.33 1.67
C ASP A 605 -30.52 21.56 0.56
N ASN A 606 -30.47 22.71 -0.12
CA ASN A 606 -31.35 23.01 -1.26
C ASN A 606 -31.10 22.06 -2.44
N VAL A 607 -29.84 21.79 -2.78
CA VAL A 607 -29.50 20.83 -3.84
C VAL A 607 -30.03 19.44 -3.49
N ILE A 608 -29.82 18.99 -2.26
CA ILE A 608 -30.28 17.69 -1.77
C ILE A 608 -31.81 17.60 -1.83
N GLN A 609 -32.52 18.61 -1.29
CA GLN A 609 -33.98 18.63 -1.28
C GLN A 609 -34.57 18.56 -2.70
N ASN A 610 -33.98 19.28 -3.66
CA ASN A 610 -34.42 19.19 -5.06
C ASN A 610 -34.33 17.76 -5.62
N HIS A 611 -33.29 17.01 -5.27
CA HIS A 611 -33.13 15.61 -5.72
C HIS A 611 -34.11 14.67 -5.01
N PHE A 612 -34.48 14.94 -3.76
CA PHE A 612 -35.59 14.25 -3.09
C PHE A 612 -36.93 14.53 -3.76
N ASP A 613 -37.17 15.77 -4.22
CA ASP A 613 -38.39 16.14 -4.92
C ASP A 613 -38.50 15.43 -6.29
N TYR A 614 -37.40 15.32 -7.04
CA TYR A 614 -37.36 14.52 -8.27
C TYR A 614 -37.68 13.05 -8.00
N LEU A 615 -37.10 12.47 -6.94
CA LEU A 615 -37.38 11.09 -6.55
C LEU A 615 -38.86 10.90 -6.17
N ALA A 616 -39.45 11.86 -5.46
CA ALA A 616 -40.85 11.81 -5.04
C ALA A 616 -41.83 11.94 -6.23
N LYS A 617 -41.43 12.64 -7.30
CA LYS A 617 -42.21 12.78 -8.55
C LYS A 617 -41.95 11.66 -9.55
N ASP A 618 -41.01 10.77 -9.27
CA ASP A 618 -40.52 9.73 -10.19
C ASP A 618 -39.96 10.32 -11.50
N GLU A 619 -39.28 11.47 -11.39
CA GLU A 619 -38.72 12.23 -12.51
C GLU A 619 -37.19 12.09 -12.56
N ILE A 620 -36.64 11.92 -13.77
CA ILE A 620 -35.18 11.90 -13.99
C ILE A 620 -34.68 13.36 -14.04
N PRO A 621 -33.76 13.78 -13.15
CA PRO A 621 -33.20 15.13 -13.21
C PRO A 621 -32.34 15.36 -14.45
N GLU A 622 -32.28 16.61 -14.91
CA GLU A 622 -31.28 17.04 -15.88
C GLU A 622 -29.89 17.11 -15.23
N PHE A 623 -28.85 16.76 -15.98
CA PHE A 623 -27.49 16.82 -15.48
C PHE A 623 -27.00 18.27 -15.32
N PRO A 624 -26.32 18.59 -14.21
CA PRO A 624 -25.67 19.88 -14.08
C PRO A 624 -24.53 19.96 -15.10
N ARG A 625 -24.39 21.13 -15.74
CA ARG A 625 -23.19 21.43 -16.52
C ARG A 625 -21.99 21.59 -15.58
N ILE A 626 -20.80 21.23 -16.06
CA ILE A 626 -19.54 21.41 -15.32
C ILE A 626 -18.75 22.54 -15.99
N PRO A 627 -18.95 23.80 -15.56
CA PRO A 627 -18.33 24.94 -16.19
C PRO A 627 -16.83 25.03 -15.88
N THR A 628 -16.09 25.57 -16.85
CA THR A 628 -14.66 25.88 -16.76
C THR A 628 -14.37 27.25 -16.13
N ALA A 629 -15.41 27.95 -15.67
CA ALA A 629 -15.28 29.29 -15.11
C ALA A 629 -14.46 29.29 -13.80
N LYS A 630 -13.51 30.24 -13.69
CA LYS A 630 -12.59 30.35 -12.53
C LYS A 630 -13.28 30.60 -11.19
N ASN A 631 -14.51 31.11 -11.20
CA ASN A 631 -15.30 31.36 -9.99
C ASN A 631 -16.05 30.12 -9.48
N ILE A 632 -15.82 28.94 -10.07
CA ILE A 632 -16.47 27.69 -9.71
C ILE A 632 -15.41 26.67 -9.30
N VAL A 633 -15.58 26.12 -8.10
CA VAL A 633 -14.74 25.06 -7.54
C VAL A 633 -15.37 23.73 -7.91
N PHE A 634 -14.61 22.90 -8.63
CA PHE A 634 -15.00 21.53 -8.94
C PHE A 634 -14.28 20.57 -7.99
N VAL A 635 -15.05 19.79 -7.22
CA VAL A 635 -14.52 18.84 -6.24
C VAL A 635 -14.39 17.46 -6.88
N HIS A 636 -13.22 17.19 -7.48
CA HIS A 636 -12.96 15.97 -8.27
C HIS A 636 -13.26 14.68 -7.51
N GLU A 637 -12.89 14.60 -6.23
CA GLU A 637 -13.08 13.40 -5.39
C GLU A 637 -14.55 12.98 -5.28
N LYS A 638 -15.48 13.94 -5.17
CA LYS A 638 -16.92 13.65 -5.07
C LYS A 638 -17.47 13.04 -6.36
N THR A 639 -17.04 13.57 -7.51
CA THR A 639 -17.49 13.09 -8.83
C THR A 639 -16.93 11.70 -9.12
N LYS A 640 -15.65 11.47 -8.80
CA LYS A 640 -14.97 10.19 -9.01
C LYS A 640 -15.78 8.99 -8.52
N TYR A 641 -16.36 9.08 -7.32
CA TYR A 641 -17.14 7.99 -6.72
C TYR A 641 -18.49 7.73 -7.39
N GLY A 642 -19.06 8.70 -8.10
CA GLY A 642 -20.31 8.52 -8.85
C GLY A 642 -20.09 7.92 -10.23
N VAL A 643 -19.01 8.28 -10.91
CA VAL A 643 -18.77 7.84 -12.31
C VAL A 643 -17.99 6.53 -12.43
N TYR A 644 -17.32 6.05 -11.38
CA TYR A 644 -16.42 4.89 -11.49
C TYR A 644 -17.13 3.56 -11.81
N ALA A 645 -18.37 3.36 -11.35
CA ALA A 645 -19.11 2.09 -11.50
C ALA A 645 -20.24 2.19 -12.53
N LEU A 646 -20.16 3.14 -13.46
CA LEU A 646 -21.14 3.25 -14.52
C LEU A 646 -20.98 2.09 -15.52
N PRO A 647 -22.06 1.35 -15.83
CA PRO A 647 -22.06 0.31 -16.85
C PRO A 647 -22.08 0.96 -18.25
N LEU A 648 -20.95 1.57 -18.65
CA LEU A 648 -20.86 2.39 -19.87
C LEU A 648 -21.29 1.63 -21.11
N THR A 649 -20.88 0.36 -21.24
CA THR A 649 -21.22 -0.51 -22.38
C THR A 649 -22.71 -0.73 -22.52
N GLU A 650 -23.41 -0.97 -21.41
CA GLU A 650 -24.87 -1.14 -21.38
C GLU A 650 -25.58 0.18 -21.63
N LEU A 651 -25.15 1.25 -20.97
CA LEU A 651 -25.77 2.57 -21.08
C LEU A 651 -25.58 3.19 -22.46
N CYS A 652 -24.49 2.93 -23.18
CA CYS A 652 -24.28 3.46 -24.52
C CYS A 652 -25.10 2.75 -25.61
N ARG A 653 -25.82 1.67 -25.28
CA ARG A 653 -26.72 0.98 -26.24
C ARG A 653 -27.95 1.81 -26.59
N ASP A 654 -28.42 2.64 -25.67
CA ASP A 654 -29.49 3.60 -25.94
C ASP A 654 -28.90 4.96 -26.35
N SER A 655 -29.46 5.56 -27.41
CA SER A 655 -28.90 6.77 -28.00
C SER A 655 -29.00 7.97 -27.06
N ASN A 656 -30.09 8.08 -26.29
CA ASN A 656 -30.30 9.23 -25.41
C ASN A 656 -29.35 9.17 -24.20
N THR A 657 -29.18 8.00 -23.59
CA THR A 657 -28.21 7.81 -22.51
C THR A 657 -26.77 7.94 -22.98
N LYS A 658 -26.45 7.48 -24.19
CA LYS A 658 -25.14 7.72 -24.82
C LYS A 658 -24.85 9.21 -24.97
N ASP A 659 -25.79 9.98 -25.51
CA ASP A 659 -25.62 11.44 -25.72
C ASP A 659 -25.39 12.17 -24.39
N LYS A 660 -26.09 11.76 -23.31
CA LYS A 660 -25.85 12.28 -21.95
C LYS A 660 -24.45 11.98 -21.44
N LEU A 661 -23.95 10.77 -21.65
CA LEU A 661 -22.60 10.36 -21.21
C LEU A 661 -21.51 11.06 -22.02
N ILE A 662 -21.70 11.24 -23.32
CA ILE A 662 -20.80 12.03 -24.17
C ILE A 662 -20.77 13.48 -23.68
N GLN A 663 -21.94 14.07 -23.38
CA GLN A 663 -21.98 15.44 -22.86
C GLN A 663 -21.29 15.58 -21.50
N LEU A 664 -21.42 14.60 -20.62
CA LEU A 664 -20.69 14.55 -19.35
C LEU A 664 -19.18 14.42 -19.59
N CYS A 665 -18.77 13.58 -20.55
CA CYS A 665 -17.36 13.44 -20.94
C CYS A 665 -16.77 14.77 -21.42
N ASP A 666 -17.46 15.50 -22.29
CA ASP A 666 -17.05 16.83 -22.75
C ASP A 666 -16.79 17.79 -21.59
N ASP A 667 -17.74 17.85 -20.67
CA ASP A 667 -17.70 18.72 -19.50
C ASP A 667 -16.52 18.38 -18.58
N LEU A 668 -16.29 17.08 -18.31
CA LEU A 668 -15.20 16.61 -17.46
C LEU A 668 -13.83 16.78 -18.13
N VAL A 669 -13.71 16.49 -19.42
CA VAL A 669 -12.46 16.68 -20.19
C VAL A 669 -12.11 18.17 -20.26
N ALA A 670 -13.06 19.02 -20.63
CA ALA A 670 -12.85 20.47 -20.69
C ALA A 670 -12.44 21.04 -19.32
N ARG A 671 -13.11 20.62 -18.24
CA ARG A 671 -12.75 21.04 -16.88
C ARG A 671 -11.34 20.59 -16.50
N THR A 672 -11.00 19.34 -16.78
CA THR A 672 -9.68 18.77 -16.47
C THR A 672 -8.56 19.49 -17.21
N ILE A 673 -8.77 19.82 -18.49
CA ILE A 673 -7.81 20.61 -19.28
C ILE A 673 -7.56 21.96 -18.61
N VAL A 674 -8.62 22.70 -18.28
CA VAL A 674 -8.49 24.04 -17.67
C VAL A 674 -7.83 23.99 -16.29
N ASP A 675 -8.10 22.96 -15.49
CA ASP A 675 -7.46 22.78 -14.18
C ASP A 675 -5.95 22.45 -14.28
N ASN A 676 -5.46 21.98 -15.44
CA ASN A 676 -4.05 21.67 -15.67
C ASN A 676 -3.30 22.73 -16.49
N LEU A 677 -4.01 23.63 -17.18
CA LEU A 677 -3.39 24.72 -17.95
C LEU A 677 -2.62 25.70 -17.03
N PRO A 678 -1.48 26.24 -17.49
CA PRO A 678 -0.72 27.23 -16.73
C PRO A 678 -1.53 28.52 -16.52
N VAL A 679 -1.44 29.12 -15.33
CA VAL A 679 -2.15 30.37 -15.00
C VAL A 679 -1.29 31.58 -15.41
N GLU A 680 -1.83 32.47 -16.25
CA GLU A 680 -1.21 33.75 -16.60
C GLU A 680 -0.82 34.56 -15.34
N ASP A 681 0.34 35.23 -15.37
CA ASP A 681 0.92 36.06 -14.29
C ASP A 681 1.41 35.35 -13.01
N LYS A 682 1.40 34.01 -12.97
CA LYS A 682 2.08 33.25 -11.90
C LYS A 682 3.22 32.43 -12.49
N GLY A 683 4.46 32.79 -12.18
CA GLY A 683 5.68 32.05 -12.59
C GLY A 683 5.81 30.63 -11.99
N TYR A 684 4.78 30.15 -11.29
CA TYR A 684 4.69 28.80 -10.74
C TYR A 684 3.31 28.20 -11.06
N SER A 685 3.32 26.97 -11.60
CA SER A 685 2.18 26.06 -11.60
C SER A 685 1.58 26.00 -10.20
N GLN A 686 0.25 25.96 -10.09
CA GLN A 686 -0.44 25.76 -8.81
C GLN A 686 0.18 24.57 -8.05
N SER A 687 0.27 24.68 -6.72
CA SER A 687 0.88 23.68 -5.84
C SER A 687 0.14 22.33 -5.80
N HIS A 688 -1.00 22.18 -6.49
CA HIS A 688 -1.83 20.97 -6.44
C HIS A 688 -2.50 20.69 -7.80
N LYS A 689 -1.74 20.22 -8.81
CA LYS A 689 -2.37 19.56 -9.98
C LYS A 689 -3.12 18.30 -9.48
N PRO A 690 -4.33 18.02 -9.96
CA PRO A 690 -5.13 16.91 -9.45
C PRO A 690 -4.71 15.58 -10.12
N TYR A 691 -3.46 15.14 -9.92
CA TYR A 691 -2.88 13.98 -10.62
C TYR A 691 -3.73 12.70 -10.51
N MET A 692 -4.32 12.45 -9.33
CA MET A 692 -5.18 11.28 -9.10
C MET A 692 -6.49 11.35 -9.91
N TRP A 693 -7.01 12.55 -10.12
CA TRP A 693 -8.18 12.77 -10.97
C TRP A 693 -7.83 12.64 -12.45
N ASN A 694 -6.72 13.24 -12.90
CA ASN A 694 -6.28 13.18 -14.29
C ASN A 694 -6.18 11.72 -14.76
N HIS A 695 -5.49 10.88 -13.99
CA HIS A 695 -5.38 9.47 -14.33
C HIS A 695 -6.76 8.79 -14.40
N PHE A 696 -7.61 9.03 -13.40
CA PHE A 696 -8.94 8.43 -13.33
C PHE A 696 -9.84 8.83 -14.51
N ILE A 697 -9.93 10.13 -14.84
CA ILE A 697 -10.86 10.60 -15.87
C ILE A 697 -10.45 10.12 -17.26
N PHE A 698 -9.15 10.04 -17.55
CA PHE A 698 -8.67 9.55 -18.85
C PHE A 698 -8.65 8.02 -18.95
N ASP A 699 -8.55 7.31 -17.82
CA ASP A 699 -8.85 5.87 -17.77
C ASP A 699 -10.34 5.61 -18.06
N TRP A 700 -11.24 6.38 -17.42
CA TRP A 700 -12.68 6.33 -17.66
C TRP A 700 -13.05 6.72 -19.11
N ALA A 701 -12.44 7.76 -19.67
CA ALA A 701 -12.69 8.19 -21.04
C ALA A 701 -12.20 7.13 -22.06
N ALA A 702 -11.06 6.47 -21.78
CA ALA A 702 -10.59 5.36 -22.60
C ALA A 702 -11.53 4.14 -22.53
N TYR A 703 -12.16 3.89 -21.38
CA TYR A 703 -13.20 2.86 -21.24
C TYR A 703 -14.48 3.24 -22.01
N LEU A 704 -14.94 4.49 -21.91
CA LEU A 704 -16.07 5.02 -22.68
C LEU A 704 -15.86 4.86 -24.20
N ALA A 705 -14.64 5.11 -24.67
CA ALA A 705 -14.26 5.02 -26.08
C ALA A 705 -14.44 3.61 -26.70
N GLN A 706 -14.60 2.56 -25.90
CA GLN A 706 -15.00 1.23 -26.40
C GLN A 706 -16.45 1.19 -26.89
N SER A 707 -17.30 2.07 -26.36
CA SER A 707 -18.76 2.03 -26.50
C SER A 707 -19.31 3.12 -27.42
N ILE A 708 -18.45 3.99 -27.95
CA ILE A 708 -18.78 5.05 -28.90
C ILE A 708 -17.95 4.88 -30.18
N SER A 709 -18.29 5.58 -31.26
CA SER A 709 -17.59 5.50 -32.55
C SER A 709 -16.19 6.16 -32.52
N VAL A 710 -15.38 5.88 -33.54
CA VAL A 710 -14.08 6.54 -33.75
C VAL A 710 -14.28 8.05 -33.90
N GLU A 711 -15.28 8.49 -34.65
CA GLU A 711 -15.59 9.91 -34.87
C GLU A 711 -15.99 10.62 -33.57
N GLU A 712 -16.85 10.00 -32.76
CA GLU A 712 -17.23 10.54 -31.44
C GLU A 712 -16.01 10.60 -30.52
N THR A 713 -15.19 9.55 -30.47
CA THR A 713 -13.94 9.53 -29.70
C THR A 713 -13.01 10.66 -30.13
N ARG A 714 -12.86 10.85 -31.44
CA ARG A 714 -12.03 11.90 -32.04
C ARG A 714 -12.51 13.29 -31.65
N GLN A 715 -13.81 13.52 -31.71
CA GLN A 715 -14.41 14.82 -31.40
C GLN A 715 -14.32 15.16 -29.91
N HIS A 716 -14.72 14.23 -29.04
CA HIS A 716 -14.99 14.52 -27.63
C HIS A 716 -13.79 14.29 -26.70
N ILE A 717 -12.85 13.39 -27.07
CA ILE A 717 -11.70 13.03 -26.24
C ILE A 717 -10.40 13.47 -26.89
N LEU A 718 -10.18 13.09 -28.16
CA LEU A 718 -8.88 13.26 -28.80
C LEU A 718 -8.58 14.70 -29.18
N THR A 719 -9.51 15.39 -29.86
CA THR A 719 -9.29 16.77 -30.34
C THR A 719 -8.96 17.74 -29.20
N PRO A 720 -9.71 17.77 -28.07
CA PRO A 720 -9.37 18.67 -26.95
C PRO A 720 -7.96 18.44 -26.38
N LEU A 721 -7.50 17.19 -26.31
CA LEU A 721 -6.16 16.87 -25.84
C LEU A 721 -5.08 17.22 -26.86
N ARG A 722 -5.30 16.92 -28.14
CA ARG A 722 -4.40 17.26 -29.23
C ARG A 722 -4.11 18.76 -29.27
N ASP A 723 -5.17 19.55 -29.19
CA ASP A 723 -5.09 21.00 -29.31
C ASP A 723 -4.36 21.65 -28.11
N ASN A 724 -4.27 20.94 -26.98
CA ASN A 724 -3.56 21.38 -25.77
C ASN A 724 -2.27 20.59 -25.48
N TRP A 725 -1.87 19.66 -26.36
CA TRP A 725 -0.73 18.75 -26.17
C TRP A 725 0.56 19.47 -25.77
N SER A 726 0.85 20.61 -26.41
CA SER A 726 2.08 21.37 -26.16
C SER A 726 2.18 22.00 -24.77
N GLN A 727 1.05 22.12 -24.05
CA GLN A 727 0.97 22.74 -22.72
C GLN A 727 0.81 21.71 -21.60
N ILE A 728 0.13 20.60 -21.87
CA ILE A 728 -0.27 19.59 -20.87
C ILE A 728 -0.05 18.15 -21.37
N PRO A 729 1.19 17.76 -21.75
CA PRO A 729 1.49 16.43 -22.28
C PRO A 729 1.15 15.29 -21.31
N GLU A 730 1.10 15.55 -20.00
CA GLU A 730 0.74 14.58 -18.97
C GLU A 730 -0.66 13.98 -19.15
N LEU A 731 -1.63 14.73 -19.68
CA LEU A 731 -3.00 14.22 -19.86
C LEU A 731 -3.06 13.19 -21.00
N THR A 732 -2.23 13.38 -22.03
CA THR A 732 -2.10 12.39 -23.11
C THR A 732 -1.43 11.12 -22.60
N ALA A 733 -0.47 11.23 -21.66
CA ALA A 733 0.08 10.03 -21.01
C ALA A 733 -1.00 9.27 -20.24
N ASP A 734 -1.87 9.97 -19.51
CA ASP A 734 -2.94 9.34 -18.75
C ASP A 734 -3.98 8.67 -19.67
N LEU A 735 -4.29 9.27 -20.83
CA LEU A 735 -5.13 8.65 -21.88
C LEU A 735 -4.49 7.39 -22.47
N LEU A 736 -3.21 7.47 -22.88
CA LEU A 736 -2.48 6.31 -23.41
C LEU A 736 -2.48 5.15 -22.41
N ASN A 737 -2.29 5.46 -21.12
CA ASN A 737 -2.33 4.43 -20.08
C ASN A 737 -3.71 3.77 -19.98
N GLY A 738 -4.80 4.56 -20.04
CA GLY A 738 -6.17 4.04 -20.09
C GLY A 738 -6.43 3.15 -21.30
N TYR A 739 -5.96 3.56 -22.49
CA TYR A 739 -6.08 2.74 -23.71
C TYR A 739 -5.32 1.42 -23.61
N ILE A 740 -4.14 1.42 -23.00
CA ILE A 740 -3.40 0.17 -22.75
C ILE A 740 -4.22 -0.77 -21.86
N SER A 741 -4.77 -0.26 -20.76
CA SER A 741 -5.54 -1.03 -19.78
C SER A 741 -6.85 -1.58 -20.34
N HIS A 742 -7.55 -0.78 -21.15
CA HIS A 742 -8.93 -1.08 -21.56
C HIS A 742 -9.07 -1.55 -23.01
N GLN A 743 -8.16 -1.24 -23.92
CA GLN A 743 -8.36 -1.56 -25.35
C GLN A 743 -7.24 -2.39 -25.98
N ILE A 744 -6.07 -2.50 -25.34
CA ILE A 744 -4.90 -3.15 -25.93
C ILE A 744 -4.51 -4.42 -25.18
N ALA A 745 -4.25 -4.37 -23.88
CA ALA A 745 -3.61 -5.46 -23.13
C ALA A 745 -4.55 -6.65 -22.78
N TYR A 746 -5.44 -7.04 -23.70
CA TYR A 746 -6.37 -8.16 -23.56
C TYR A 746 -5.91 -9.39 -24.35
N VAL A 747 -6.34 -10.57 -23.90
CA VAL A 747 -6.02 -11.86 -24.54
C VAL A 747 -6.54 -11.94 -25.98
N GLU A 748 -7.74 -11.41 -26.24
CA GLU A 748 -8.41 -11.50 -27.55
C GLU A 748 -7.82 -10.57 -28.62
N GLY A 749 -6.96 -9.62 -28.23
CA GLY A 749 -6.33 -8.63 -29.11
C GLY A 749 -7.17 -7.36 -29.30
N PRO A 750 -6.56 -6.26 -29.80
CA PRO A 750 -7.23 -4.98 -29.98
C PRO A 750 -8.18 -4.99 -31.19
N THR A 751 -9.29 -4.24 -31.11
CA THR A 751 -10.21 -4.04 -32.23
C THR A 751 -9.60 -3.13 -33.31
N ALA A 752 -10.17 -3.16 -34.53
CA ALA A 752 -9.72 -2.25 -35.61
C ALA A 752 -9.87 -0.77 -35.22
N GLN A 753 -10.96 -0.42 -34.53
CA GLN A 753 -11.20 0.91 -33.96
C GLN A 753 -10.14 1.27 -32.90
N ALA A 754 -9.81 0.36 -31.98
CA ALA A 754 -8.78 0.61 -30.98
C ALA A 754 -7.40 0.86 -31.62
N LEU A 755 -7.06 0.10 -32.67
CA LEU A 755 -5.83 0.29 -33.42
C LEU A 755 -5.80 1.62 -34.18
N GLU A 756 -6.91 2.02 -34.80
CA GLU A 756 -7.02 3.31 -35.50
C GLU A 756 -6.81 4.47 -34.52
N THR A 757 -7.54 4.47 -33.40
CA THR A 757 -7.42 5.52 -32.40
C THR A 757 -6.03 5.56 -31.76
N TRP A 758 -5.45 4.39 -31.44
CA TRP A 758 -4.09 4.32 -30.92
C TRP A 758 -3.07 4.91 -31.89
N LYS A 759 -3.18 4.57 -33.19
CA LYS A 759 -2.32 5.12 -34.23
C LYS A 759 -2.50 6.63 -34.34
N GLU A 760 -3.71 7.16 -34.24
CA GLU A 760 -3.99 8.60 -34.27
C GLU A 760 -3.29 9.34 -33.11
N ILE A 761 -3.45 8.85 -31.87
CA ILE A 761 -2.80 9.43 -30.69
C ILE A 761 -1.27 9.39 -30.83
N CYS A 762 -0.71 8.24 -31.20
CA CYS A 762 0.75 8.11 -31.36
C CYS A 762 1.29 9.05 -32.45
N ASN A 763 0.57 9.19 -33.57
CA ASN A 763 1.02 10.03 -34.67
C ASN A 763 1.00 11.51 -34.32
N TRP A 764 -0.02 12.03 -33.62
CA TRP A 764 0.01 13.43 -33.21
C TRP A 764 1.21 13.74 -32.31
N VAL A 765 1.68 12.77 -31.52
CA VAL A 765 2.82 12.96 -30.61
C VAL A 765 4.10 12.92 -31.44
N LEU A 766 4.29 11.84 -32.19
CA LEU A 766 5.52 11.58 -32.93
C LEU A 766 5.74 12.57 -34.09
N ASP A 767 4.68 13.17 -34.63
CA ASP A 767 4.75 14.20 -35.66
C ASP A 767 4.85 15.62 -35.08
N SER A 768 4.79 15.78 -33.75
CA SER A 768 4.79 17.10 -33.11
C SER A 768 6.17 17.77 -33.18
N PRO A 769 6.22 19.08 -33.47
CA PRO A 769 7.48 19.83 -33.48
C PRO A 769 8.12 19.90 -32.09
N GLU A 770 7.33 19.79 -31.02
CA GLU A 770 7.79 19.72 -29.63
C GLU A 770 8.64 18.46 -29.41
N ILE A 771 8.20 17.29 -29.87
CA ILE A 771 8.99 16.05 -29.78
C ILE A 771 10.26 16.14 -30.60
N ALA A 772 10.19 16.67 -31.83
CA ALA A 772 11.38 16.88 -32.65
C ALA A 772 12.41 17.79 -31.96
N ARG A 773 11.94 18.80 -31.20
CA ARG A 773 12.82 19.65 -30.39
C ARG A 773 13.35 18.93 -29.15
N SER A 774 12.49 18.26 -28.38
CA SER A 774 12.86 17.60 -27.13
C SER A 774 13.85 16.46 -27.36
N THR A 775 13.72 15.72 -28.47
CA THR A 775 14.64 14.64 -28.85
C THR A 775 16.00 15.12 -29.36
N SER A 776 16.17 16.42 -29.63
CA SER A 776 17.49 16.98 -29.94
C SER A 776 18.38 17.16 -28.70
N TYR A 777 17.81 17.09 -27.50
CA TYR A 777 18.52 17.19 -26.23
C TYR A 777 18.86 15.80 -25.66
N ASP A 778 19.89 15.75 -24.81
CA ASP A 778 20.29 14.56 -24.05
C ASP A 778 19.24 14.07 -23.03
N TYR A 779 18.30 14.94 -22.69
CA TYR A 779 17.30 14.74 -21.65
C TYR A 779 15.91 15.09 -22.20
N LEU A 780 14.93 14.27 -21.83
CA LEU A 780 13.52 14.51 -22.07
C LEU A 780 12.87 14.96 -20.76
N ASP A 781 12.01 15.97 -20.83
CA ASP A 781 11.20 16.35 -19.67
C ASP A 781 10.32 15.16 -19.22
N ARG A 782 9.95 15.18 -17.94
CA ARG A 782 9.30 14.03 -17.29
C ARG A 782 8.02 13.61 -17.99
N ASP A 783 7.20 14.57 -18.41
CA ASP A 783 5.85 14.31 -18.90
C ASP A 783 5.91 13.84 -20.35
N THR A 784 6.72 14.48 -21.20
CA THR A 784 7.02 14.01 -22.56
C THR A 784 7.68 12.62 -22.55
N GLY A 785 8.63 12.39 -21.64
CA GLY A 785 9.29 11.11 -21.46
C GLY A 785 8.31 9.99 -21.06
N LYS A 786 7.30 10.30 -20.23
CA LYS A 786 6.23 9.35 -19.86
C LYS A 786 5.38 8.96 -21.07
N VAL A 787 5.04 9.92 -21.94
CA VAL A 787 4.24 9.66 -23.16
C VAL A 787 5.01 8.73 -24.11
N LEU A 788 6.28 9.04 -24.38
CA LEU A 788 7.12 8.22 -25.26
C LEU A 788 7.30 6.79 -24.72
N GLN A 789 7.40 6.62 -23.40
CA GLN A 789 7.45 5.31 -22.76
C GLN A 789 6.18 4.48 -23.03
N LEU A 790 5.00 5.10 -22.87
CA LEU A 790 3.72 4.43 -23.02
C LEU A 790 3.43 4.02 -24.48
N ILE A 791 3.86 4.80 -25.47
CA ILE A 791 3.71 4.46 -26.91
C ILE A 791 4.34 3.09 -27.24
N ILE A 792 5.45 2.73 -26.59
CA ILE A 792 6.12 1.44 -26.76
C ILE A 792 5.80 0.44 -25.64
N PHE A 793 4.70 0.66 -24.91
CA PHE A 793 4.23 -0.21 -23.82
C PHE A 793 5.25 -0.41 -22.70
N THR A 794 6.00 0.64 -22.36
CA THR A 794 6.93 0.63 -21.24
C THR A 794 6.50 1.62 -20.17
N GLN A 795 6.77 1.29 -18.91
CA GLN A 795 6.53 2.19 -17.79
C GLN A 795 7.43 1.76 -16.64
N HIS A 796 8.06 2.71 -15.94
CA HIS A 796 8.89 2.44 -14.75
C HIS A 796 9.98 1.37 -14.95
N GLY A 797 10.51 1.25 -16.17
CA GLY A 797 11.58 0.28 -16.49
C GLY A 797 11.12 -1.15 -16.77
N SER A 798 9.81 -1.42 -16.75
CA SER A 798 9.21 -2.69 -17.17
C SER A 798 8.32 -2.52 -18.41
N SER A 799 7.95 -3.63 -19.05
CA SER A 799 6.93 -3.64 -20.11
C SER A 799 5.56 -3.87 -19.49
N ARG A 800 4.57 -3.09 -19.93
CA ARG A 800 3.16 -3.18 -19.50
C ARG A 800 2.45 -4.42 -20.06
N ILE A 801 2.98 -5.01 -21.13
CA ILE A 801 2.41 -6.18 -21.79
C ILE A 801 3.40 -7.35 -21.66
N LYS A 802 2.87 -8.54 -21.41
CA LYS A 802 3.67 -9.77 -21.30
C LYS A 802 4.34 -10.12 -22.63
N ASP A 803 5.46 -10.81 -22.55
CA ASP A 803 6.30 -11.15 -23.71
C ASP A 803 5.73 -12.26 -24.60
N ASP A 804 4.70 -12.96 -24.15
CA ASP A 804 3.96 -13.99 -24.89
C ASP A 804 2.71 -13.46 -25.63
N TRP A 805 2.47 -12.15 -25.62
CA TRP A 805 1.28 -11.56 -26.24
C TRP A 805 1.36 -11.52 -27.77
N GLN A 806 0.54 -12.34 -28.42
CA GLN A 806 0.62 -12.64 -29.86
C GLN A 806 0.32 -11.47 -30.81
N HIS A 807 -0.26 -10.37 -30.30
CA HIS A 807 -0.79 -9.28 -31.11
C HIS A 807 0.19 -8.11 -31.31
N ALA A 808 1.41 -8.14 -30.76
CA ALA A 808 2.28 -6.97 -30.88
C ALA A 808 2.70 -6.64 -32.33
N HIS A 809 2.64 -7.60 -33.25
CA HIS A 809 2.90 -7.37 -34.67
C HIS A 809 1.98 -6.29 -35.29
N LEU A 810 0.80 -6.05 -34.72
CA LEU A 810 -0.13 -5.01 -35.15
C LEU A 810 0.39 -3.57 -34.92
N PHE A 811 1.42 -3.42 -34.07
CA PHE A 811 1.98 -2.13 -33.66
C PHE A 811 3.35 -1.84 -34.29
N ILE A 812 3.84 -2.73 -35.17
CA ILE A 812 5.18 -2.65 -35.76
C ILE A 812 5.44 -1.30 -36.46
N ASP A 813 4.45 -0.76 -37.16
CA ASP A 813 4.56 0.54 -37.85
C ASP A 813 4.81 1.69 -36.86
N ILE A 814 4.13 1.67 -35.71
CA ILE A 814 4.27 2.70 -34.68
C ILE A 814 5.61 2.54 -33.96
N PHE A 815 6.05 1.31 -33.70
CA PHE A 815 7.38 1.07 -33.13
C PHE A 815 8.50 1.53 -34.05
N ASP A 816 8.40 1.24 -35.36
CA ASP A 816 9.38 1.69 -36.36
C ASP A 816 9.45 3.23 -36.46
N LYS A 817 8.29 3.90 -36.43
CA LYS A 817 8.22 5.36 -36.38
C LYS A 817 8.81 5.92 -35.10
N TRP A 818 8.46 5.35 -33.95
CA TRP A 818 8.99 5.77 -32.63
C TRP A 818 10.51 5.63 -32.57
N VAL A 819 11.06 4.52 -33.08
CA VAL A 819 12.52 4.28 -33.18
C VAL A 819 13.20 5.39 -33.98
N SER A 820 12.57 5.79 -35.09
CA SER A 820 13.10 6.85 -35.96
C SER A 820 13.07 8.23 -35.30
N VAL A 821 11.99 8.54 -34.56
CA VAL A 821 11.77 9.85 -33.95
C VAL A 821 12.51 10.03 -32.62
N ALA A 822 12.49 9.04 -31.73
CA ALA A 822 12.98 9.19 -30.35
C ALA A 822 14.13 8.26 -30.01
N GLY A 823 14.23 7.10 -30.67
CA GLY A 823 15.15 6.02 -30.29
C GLY A 823 16.64 6.37 -30.31
N HIS A 824 17.03 7.44 -31.01
CA HIS A 824 18.41 7.92 -31.08
C HIS A 824 18.85 8.74 -29.85
N THR A 825 17.94 9.04 -28.91
CA THR A 825 18.28 9.73 -27.66
C THR A 825 18.69 8.74 -26.56
N PRO A 826 19.74 9.01 -25.76
CA PRO A 826 20.16 8.09 -24.70
C PRO A 826 19.07 7.75 -23.68
N TYR A 827 18.17 8.70 -23.36
CA TYR A 827 17.03 8.48 -22.48
C TYR A 827 16.02 7.52 -23.09
N ALA A 828 15.49 7.81 -24.29
CA ALA A 828 14.47 6.98 -24.92
C ALA A 828 15.02 5.59 -25.30
N TYR A 829 16.28 5.51 -25.76
CA TYR A 829 16.92 4.23 -26.09
C TYR A 829 16.91 3.23 -24.92
N SER A 830 17.03 3.71 -23.69
CA SER A 830 16.94 2.86 -22.50
C SER A 830 15.56 2.19 -22.35
N HIS A 831 14.50 2.86 -22.82
CA HIS A 831 13.13 2.34 -22.84
C HIS A 831 12.89 1.40 -24.02
N LEU A 832 13.54 1.65 -25.17
CA LEU A 832 13.56 0.68 -26.28
C LEU A 832 14.08 -0.67 -25.80
N PHE A 833 15.14 -0.71 -24.98
CA PHE A 833 15.60 -1.97 -24.39
C PHE A 833 14.60 -2.62 -23.46
N THR A 834 13.89 -1.83 -22.67
CA THR A 834 12.83 -2.36 -21.80
C THR A 834 11.74 -3.02 -22.65
N MET A 835 11.33 -2.40 -23.76
CA MET A 835 10.37 -2.97 -24.71
C MET A 835 10.93 -4.25 -25.35
N LEU A 836 12.16 -4.22 -25.88
CA LEU A 836 12.82 -5.38 -26.52
C LEU A 836 13.06 -6.55 -25.55
N ASN A 837 13.18 -6.29 -24.26
CA ASN A 837 13.30 -7.31 -23.22
C ASN A 837 11.95 -7.90 -22.79
N GLY A 838 10.83 -7.26 -23.12
CA GLY A 838 9.48 -7.76 -22.90
C GLY A 838 8.85 -8.17 -24.24
N ILE A 839 7.74 -7.52 -24.58
CA ILE A 839 6.95 -7.74 -25.80
C ILE A 839 7.77 -7.71 -27.11
N GLY A 840 8.89 -6.97 -27.14
CA GLY A 840 9.71 -6.86 -28.34
C GLY A 840 10.57 -8.08 -28.66
N ARG A 841 10.67 -9.08 -27.77
CA ARG A 841 11.46 -10.30 -28.01
C ARG A 841 11.04 -11.04 -29.27
N GLN A 842 9.75 -11.01 -29.61
CA GLN A 842 9.20 -11.67 -30.79
C GLN A 842 9.63 -11.02 -32.12
N PHE A 843 10.23 -9.83 -32.08
CA PHE A 843 10.77 -9.13 -33.25
C PHE A 843 12.26 -9.40 -33.47
N ALA A 844 12.86 -10.36 -32.73
CA ALA A 844 14.23 -10.79 -32.94
C ALA A 844 14.29 -11.89 -34.02
N PRO A 845 15.34 -11.91 -34.88
CA PRO A 845 16.44 -10.96 -34.94
C PRO A 845 16.09 -9.69 -35.73
N GLU A 846 15.10 -9.75 -36.62
CA GLU A 846 14.60 -8.63 -37.44
C GLU A 846 13.12 -8.39 -37.15
N PRO A 847 12.65 -7.13 -37.03
CA PRO A 847 13.34 -5.85 -37.26
C PRO A 847 14.28 -5.35 -36.13
N THR A 848 14.47 -6.12 -35.05
CA THR A 848 15.22 -5.63 -33.87
C THR A 848 16.62 -5.08 -34.20
N LEU A 849 17.42 -5.81 -34.98
CA LEU A 849 18.77 -5.37 -35.35
C LEU A 849 18.75 -4.12 -36.24
N GLU A 850 17.75 -3.97 -37.11
CA GLU A 850 17.54 -2.76 -37.89
C GLU A 850 17.28 -1.55 -37.00
N TRP A 851 16.36 -1.68 -36.03
CA TRP A 851 16.03 -0.60 -35.11
C TRP A 851 17.24 -0.13 -34.31
N LEU A 852 18.02 -1.06 -33.76
CA LEU A 852 19.23 -0.73 -33.01
C LEU A 852 20.26 0.00 -33.87
N ASN A 853 20.47 -0.44 -35.12
CA ASN A 853 21.36 0.24 -36.06
C ASN A 853 20.86 1.66 -36.37
N ARG A 854 19.56 1.83 -36.63
CA ARG A 854 18.96 3.13 -36.93
C ARG A 854 19.14 4.11 -35.77
N CYS A 855 18.91 3.68 -34.53
CA CYS A 855 19.16 4.48 -33.34
C CYS A 855 20.63 4.92 -33.26
N SER A 856 21.56 3.97 -33.42
CA SER A 856 23.00 4.27 -33.32
C SER A 856 23.52 5.21 -34.41
N ASN A 857 23.02 5.05 -35.65
CA ASN A 857 23.47 5.86 -36.79
C ASN A 857 22.92 7.30 -36.74
N ASN A 858 21.77 7.49 -36.09
CA ASN A 858 21.11 8.79 -35.96
C ASN A 858 21.40 9.47 -34.60
N ALA A 859 22.19 8.83 -33.73
CA ALA A 859 22.51 9.38 -32.42
C ALA A 859 23.41 10.62 -32.55
N VAL A 860 22.95 11.74 -32.00
CA VAL A 860 23.72 12.99 -31.91
C VAL A 860 24.63 12.98 -30.68
N HIS A 861 24.21 12.25 -29.64
CA HIS A 861 24.90 12.13 -28.35
C HIS A 861 25.40 10.70 -28.14
N ASP A 862 26.29 10.52 -27.15
CA ASP A 862 26.85 9.19 -26.87
C ASP A 862 25.78 8.22 -26.35
N LEU A 863 25.27 7.39 -27.27
CA LEU A 863 24.26 6.37 -27.01
C LEU A 863 24.78 5.27 -26.09
N TRP A 864 26.09 5.02 -26.10
CA TRP A 864 26.74 3.91 -25.41
C TRP A 864 27.19 4.26 -23.99
N SER A 865 26.94 5.50 -23.55
CA SER A 865 27.26 5.98 -22.21
C SER A 865 26.85 4.99 -21.10
N GLU A 866 27.84 4.62 -20.28
CA GLU A 866 27.66 3.70 -19.14
C GLU A 866 26.83 4.32 -17.99
N GLN A 867 26.63 5.64 -17.96
CA GLN A 867 25.76 6.29 -16.96
C GLN A 867 24.33 5.74 -16.95
N ARG A 868 23.84 5.25 -18.11
CA ARG A 868 22.52 4.61 -18.26
C ARG A 868 22.62 3.09 -18.53
N GLY A 869 23.84 2.55 -18.60
CA GLY A 869 24.11 1.15 -18.92
C GLY A 869 23.68 0.73 -20.33
N ASN A 870 23.49 1.67 -21.26
CA ASN A 870 22.97 1.38 -22.60
C ASN A 870 23.93 0.46 -23.38
N GLY A 871 25.24 0.74 -23.39
CA GLY A 871 26.24 -0.09 -24.08
C GLY A 871 26.25 -1.53 -23.59
N ARG A 872 26.39 -1.74 -22.27
CA ARG A 872 26.29 -3.07 -21.65
C ARG A 872 24.98 -3.80 -22.00
N ARG A 873 23.81 -3.16 -21.82
CA ARG A 873 22.49 -3.76 -22.11
C ARG A 873 22.35 -4.16 -23.57
N THR A 874 22.90 -3.37 -24.49
CA THR A 874 22.95 -3.68 -25.92
C THR A 874 23.76 -4.94 -26.18
N ALA A 875 24.96 -5.04 -25.62
CA ALA A 875 25.82 -6.21 -25.78
C ALA A 875 25.16 -7.48 -25.22
N GLU A 876 24.47 -7.39 -24.08
CA GLU A 876 23.73 -8.52 -23.49
C GLU A 876 22.54 -8.97 -24.37
N LEU A 877 21.85 -8.02 -25.01
CA LEU A 877 20.80 -8.33 -26.00
C LEU A 877 21.39 -9.01 -27.25
N LEU A 878 22.48 -8.47 -27.82
CA LEU A 878 23.15 -9.06 -28.98
C LEU A 878 23.68 -10.47 -28.70
N ASN A 879 24.14 -10.75 -27.47
CA ASN A 879 24.53 -12.09 -27.07
C ASN A 879 23.35 -13.06 -27.09
N ARG A 880 22.18 -12.64 -26.58
CA ARG A 880 20.96 -13.46 -26.61
C ARG A 880 20.45 -13.69 -28.03
N ILE A 881 20.45 -12.64 -28.87
CA ILE A 881 20.07 -12.74 -30.28
C ILE A 881 20.99 -13.72 -31.01
N TRP A 882 22.31 -13.65 -30.77
CA TRP A 882 23.24 -14.60 -31.35
C TRP A 882 22.94 -16.04 -30.94
N ASN A 883 22.78 -16.29 -29.64
CA ASN A 883 22.53 -17.64 -29.14
C ASN A 883 21.20 -18.23 -29.64
N GLY A 884 20.19 -17.39 -29.90
CA GLY A 884 18.89 -17.83 -30.42
C GLY A 884 18.81 -17.95 -31.95
N PHE A 885 19.59 -17.16 -32.69
CA PHE A 885 19.43 -16.98 -34.14
C PHE A 885 20.73 -17.12 -34.95
N GLU A 886 21.77 -17.76 -34.42
CA GLU A 886 23.09 -17.87 -35.07
C GLU A 886 23.02 -18.30 -36.55
N GLN A 887 22.28 -19.37 -36.86
CA GLN A 887 22.17 -19.86 -38.23
C GLN A 887 21.56 -18.81 -39.17
N GLN A 888 20.52 -18.12 -38.72
CA GLN A 888 19.87 -17.06 -39.51
C GLN A 888 20.81 -15.88 -39.72
N ILE A 889 21.53 -15.46 -38.67
CA ILE A 889 22.51 -14.38 -38.74
C ILE A 889 23.64 -14.72 -39.70
N ARG A 890 24.16 -15.96 -39.70
CA ARG A 890 25.24 -16.37 -40.60
C ARG A 890 24.81 -16.51 -42.06
N ASN A 891 23.57 -16.92 -42.31
CA ASN A 891 23.07 -17.22 -43.65
C ASN A 891 22.56 -15.97 -44.38
N ASP A 892 22.12 -14.94 -43.66
CA ASP A 892 21.65 -13.69 -44.24
C ASP A 892 22.73 -12.59 -44.16
N LYS A 893 23.21 -12.13 -45.32
CA LYS A 893 24.26 -11.11 -45.41
C LYS A 893 23.85 -9.77 -44.79
N ALA A 894 22.58 -9.37 -44.88
CA ALA A 894 22.12 -8.09 -44.35
C ALA A 894 22.04 -8.13 -42.82
N ILE A 895 21.51 -9.23 -42.26
CA ILE A 895 21.43 -9.45 -40.80
C ILE A 895 22.85 -9.53 -40.22
N LEU A 896 23.76 -10.28 -40.86
CA LEU A 896 25.16 -10.37 -40.45
C LEU A 896 25.85 -9.01 -40.41
N GLN A 897 25.60 -8.18 -41.43
CA GLN A 897 26.18 -6.84 -41.53
C GLN A 897 25.66 -5.93 -40.40
N ARG A 898 24.34 -5.91 -40.15
CA ARG A 898 23.71 -5.14 -39.07
C ARG A 898 24.21 -5.57 -37.69
N TYR A 899 24.30 -6.87 -37.45
CA TYR A 899 24.83 -7.43 -36.21
C TYR A 899 26.30 -7.04 -36.01
N SER A 900 27.13 -7.21 -37.05
CA SER A 900 28.56 -6.89 -36.99
C SER A 900 28.78 -5.40 -36.71
N ASN A 901 28.03 -4.52 -37.38
CA ASN A 901 28.12 -3.08 -37.17
C ASN A 901 27.95 -2.70 -35.69
N LEU A 902 26.89 -3.20 -35.05
CA LEU A 902 26.64 -2.93 -33.63
C LEU A 902 27.74 -3.48 -32.71
N VAL A 903 28.25 -4.69 -32.99
CA VAL A 903 29.35 -5.26 -32.21
C VAL A 903 30.63 -4.42 -32.31
N TYR A 904 30.96 -3.94 -33.51
CA TYR A 904 32.13 -3.08 -33.69
C TYR A 904 31.96 -1.70 -33.06
N GLN A 905 30.77 -1.09 -33.13
CA GLN A 905 30.50 0.18 -32.44
C GLN A 905 30.63 0.04 -30.92
N LEU A 906 30.13 -1.06 -30.34
CA LEU A 906 30.27 -1.32 -28.90
C LEU A 906 31.72 -1.59 -28.49
N LEU A 907 32.52 -2.19 -29.38
CA LEU A 907 33.97 -2.36 -29.16
C LEU A 907 34.70 -1.03 -29.14
N GLU A 908 34.39 -0.13 -30.08
CA GLU A 908 34.95 1.23 -30.12
C GLU A 908 34.57 2.03 -28.88
N ALA A 909 33.36 1.82 -28.35
CA ALA A 909 32.90 2.40 -27.09
C ALA A 909 33.50 1.73 -25.83
N GLY A 910 34.34 0.71 -25.95
CA GLY A 910 35.03 0.07 -24.83
C GLY A 910 34.18 -0.91 -24.01
N ILE A 911 33.07 -1.41 -24.55
CA ILE A 911 32.16 -2.32 -23.83
C ILE A 911 32.76 -3.74 -23.74
N PRO A 912 33.06 -4.27 -22.54
CA PRO A 912 33.81 -5.54 -22.39
C PRO A 912 33.16 -6.74 -23.09
N LEU A 913 31.83 -6.86 -23.01
CA LEU A 913 31.09 -7.99 -23.58
C LEU A 913 31.15 -8.03 -25.13
N ALA A 914 31.43 -6.89 -25.78
CA ALA A 914 31.55 -6.82 -27.24
C ALA A 914 32.76 -7.60 -27.78
N SER A 915 33.84 -7.75 -26.98
CA SER A 915 35.01 -8.57 -27.34
C SER A 915 34.67 -10.05 -27.49
N ILE A 916 33.76 -10.55 -26.64
CA ILE A 916 33.28 -11.93 -26.69
C ILE A 916 32.38 -12.13 -27.91
N LEU A 917 31.52 -11.16 -28.24
CA LEU A 917 30.66 -11.22 -29.44
C LEU A 917 31.46 -11.21 -30.73
N ARG A 918 32.53 -10.41 -30.80
CA ARG A 918 33.46 -10.41 -31.93
C ARG A 918 34.14 -11.75 -32.13
N GLN A 919 34.59 -12.40 -31.05
CA GLN A 919 35.15 -13.75 -31.10
C GLN A 919 34.18 -14.76 -31.70
N LYS A 920 32.89 -14.69 -31.31
CA LYS A 920 31.83 -15.53 -31.90
C LYS A 920 31.61 -15.26 -33.40
N LEU A 921 31.62 -13.99 -33.80
CA LEU A 921 31.54 -13.57 -35.22
C LEU A 921 32.70 -14.11 -36.05
N GLU A 922 33.93 -13.96 -35.56
CA GLU A 922 35.16 -14.40 -36.23
C GLU A 922 35.39 -15.93 -36.19
N GLY A 923 34.49 -16.69 -35.54
CA GLY A 923 34.57 -18.14 -35.42
C GLY A 923 35.68 -18.62 -34.46
N ARG A 924 36.09 -17.78 -33.51
CA ARG A 924 37.18 -18.04 -32.56
C ARG A 924 36.65 -18.06 -31.12
N GLY A 925 35.97 -19.13 -30.71
CA GLY A 925 35.48 -19.30 -29.33
C GLY A 925 35.16 -20.74 -28.91
N SER A 926 36.17 -21.41 -28.33
CA SER A 926 36.17 -22.53 -27.36
C SER A 926 35.36 -23.81 -27.64
N SER A 927 36.05 -24.80 -28.22
CA SER A 927 36.18 -26.12 -27.60
C SER A 927 36.96 -25.99 -26.28
N ALA A 928 36.27 -25.92 -25.15
CA ALA A 928 36.76 -26.24 -23.81
C ALA A 928 35.58 -26.32 -22.84
#